data_AF-A0A0T9N0A7-F1
#
_entry.id   AF-A0A0T9N0A7-F1
#
_cell.length_a   1.000
_cell.length_b   1.000
_cell.length_c   1.000
_cell.angle_alpha   90.00
_cell.angle_beta   90.00
_cell.angle_gamma   90.00
#
_symmetry.space_group_name_H-M   'P 1'
#
loop_
_entity.id
_entity.type
_entity.pdbx_description
1 polymer ?
#
loop_
_entity_poly.entity_id
_entity_poly.type
_entity_poly.pdbx_seq_one_letter_code
_entity_poly.pdbx_strand_id
1 'polypeptide(L)'
;MPVDFLTTEQELNYGRYVAEPNDVQLARYFHLDERDLAFINQRRGRHNRLGIALQLTTARFLGTFLTDLTRVLPGVQQFVAVQLNIRRPEVLSRYAERDTTLREHTALIKEYYGYHEFGDFPWSFRLKRLLYTRAWLSNERPGLMFDFATAWLLQNKVLLPGATTLVRLVSEIRERANQQLWKKLAALPDSWQTARVTELLDIPEGQRISPLEQLKKGPVTVSGPAFTEALERYIRLRNLEFSRLSFTGLPAIQLRNLARYAGMASVKYIARMPQQRKLAVLTAFVKAQETAALDEAVDVLDMLILDITRAAKKTGQKKRLRTLKDLDRAALLLAQACSLLLAEQADDAELRETIFSSIPKSRLAESVSKVNELARPQNNNFHDEMVEQYGRVKRFLPAVLRDLHFQAAPAGEHTLSAIHYLTELNGSKKRILDDAPEHIITGPWKRLVYDAEGRIQRAGYSLCLLERLQDALRRRDIWLENSDRWGNPREKLLQGEEWQVQRVPICRALGHPTDGHKGVQQLAVQLDKTWKAVASRFEGNAEVNICHDGKYPSLTISSLEKLEEPPSLHRLNSRVRQLLPPVDLTELLLEIDARTGFTREFTHVSESGARAQDLHISLCAVLMAEACNIGLEPLIKHNIPALTRHRLSWVKQNYLRAETLVSANVRLVDFQSTLELAGRWGGGEVASADGMRFVTPVKTVNSGPNRKYFGSGRGITWYNFVSDQYSGFHGIVVPGTLRDSIFVLEGLLEQQTGLNPVEIMTDTAGTSDIIFGLFWLLGYQFSPRLADAGEAVFWRVDKSANYGALDELARGCADLSKAEYQWDEMMRAAGSLKLGTIHASELIRSLLKSSRPSGLAQAIMEVGRVNKTLYLLNYIDDEDYRRRILTQLNRGEGRHAVARAICYGQRGEIRKRYREGQEDQLGALGLVTNAVVLWNTLYMQEALSWMRRNGEETGGEDIVRLSPLMHGHINMLGHYTFTLPEDILKGELRELNFNLNNELPS
;
A
#
# COMPACT_ATOMS: atom_id res chain seq x y z
N MET A 1 38.37 -10.79 2.72
CA MET A 1 38.32 -9.31 2.75
C MET A 1 37.20 -8.90 3.67
N PRO A 2 37.38 -7.98 4.64
CA PRO A 2 36.32 -7.65 5.58
C PRO A 2 35.15 -7.01 4.83
N VAL A 3 33.97 -7.61 4.95
CA VAL A 3 32.72 -7.10 4.40
C VAL A 3 32.27 -5.97 5.33
N ASP A 4 32.78 -4.76 5.09
CA ASP A 4 32.36 -3.61 5.87
C ASP A 4 31.00 -3.12 5.37
N PHE A 5 29.96 -3.40 6.16
CA PHE A 5 28.57 -3.02 5.91
C PHE A 5 28.03 -2.03 6.95
N LEU A 6 28.85 -1.66 7.93
CA LEU A 6 28.44 -0.75 8.99
C LEU A 6 28.35 0.68 8.44
N THR A 7 27.41 1.46 8.96
CA THR A 7 27.46 2.91 8.75
C THR A 7 28.58 3.50 9.60
N THR A 8 29.14 4.64 9.17
CA THR A 8 30.14 5.37 9.95
C THR A 8 29.66 5.66 11.37
N GLU A 9 28.36 5.95 11.53
CA GLU A 9 27.73 6.13 12.83
C GLU A 9 27.71 4.84 13.66
N GLN A 10 27.33 3.70 13.09
CA GLN A 10 27.36 2.41 13.78
C GLN A 10 28.79 2.03 14.23
N GLU A 11 29.79 2.28 13.39
CA GLU A 11 31.19 2.07 13.76
C GLU A 11 31.66 2.97 14.90
N LEU A 12 31.26 4.25 14.87
CA LEU A 12 31.64 5.24 15.88
C LEU A 12 30.94 4.99 17.22
N ASN A 13 29.66 4.58 17.19
CA ASN A 13 28.83 4.36 18.39
C ASN A 13 29.15 3.02 19.08
N TYR A 14 29.74 2.05 18.38
CA TYR A 14 29.93 0.70 18.92
C TYR A 14 31.00 0.67 20.04
N GLY A 15 30.55 0.47 21.27
CA GLY A 15 31.41 0.33 22.45
C GLY A 15 32.19 1.61 22.81
N ARG A 16 31.70 2.79 22.44
CA ARG A 16 32.35 4.09 22.68
C ARG A 16 31.36 5.15 23.16
N TYR A 17 31.88 6.12 23.92
CA TYR A 17 31.15 7.35 24.22
C TYR A 17 31.22 8.29 23.02
N VAL A 18 30.07 8.66 22.46
CA VAL A 18 29.98 9.58 21.31
C VAL A 18 29.38 10.93 21.70
N ALA A 19 28.51 10.95 22.72
CA ALA A 19 27.95 12.15 23.32
C ALA A 19 27.71 11.96 24.84
N GLU A 20 27.55 13.06 25.57
CA GLU A 20 27.21 13.02 27.00
C GLU A 20 25.87 12.31 27.22
N PRO A 21 25.77 11.34 28.14
CA PRO A 21 24.50 10.71 28.46
C PRO A 21 23.52 11.72 29.04
N ASN A 22 22.25 11.63 28.61
CA ASN A 22 21.20 12.47 29.18
C ASN A 22 20.84 12.05 30.62
N ASP A 23 20.06 12.87 31.33
CA ASP A 23 19.70 12.64 32.73
C ASP A 23 19.05 11.27 32.98
N VAL A 24 18.22 10.81 32.03
CA VAL A 24 17.57 9.49 32.11
C VAL A 24 18.60 8.37 32.00
N GLN A 25 19.57 8.49 31.08
CA GLN A 25 20.65 7.52 30.93
C GLN A 25 21.59 7.53 32.14
N LEU A 26 21.93 8.71 32.66
CA LEU A 26 22.71 8.86 33.90
C LEU A 26 22.03 8.18 35.08
N ALA A 27 20.75 8.46 35.30
CA ALA A 27 19.97 7.83 36.36
C ALA A 27 19.85 6.31 36.18
N ARG A 28 19.73 5.82 34.94
CA ARG A 28 19.49 4.40 34.66
C ARG A 28 20.75 3.54 34.70
N TYR A 29 21.87 4.02 34.17
CA TYR A 29 23.07 3.20 33.97
C TYR A 29 24.25 3.59 34.88
N PHE A 30 24.28 4.83 35.36
CA PHE A 30 25.39 5.40 36.12
C PHE A 30 25.06 5.65 37.59
N HIS A 31 23.82 5.40 38.01
CA HIS A 31 23.45 5.38 39.41
C HIS A 31 24.05 4.14 40.09
N LEU A 32 24.67 4.35 41.26
CA LEU A 32 25.25 3.32 42.11
C LEU A 32 24.27 2.98 43.23
N ASP A 33 23.73 1.78 43.20
CA ASP A 33 22.87 1.29 44.28
C ASP A 33 23.68 0.84 45.51
N GLU A 34 22.99 0.42 46.58
CA GLU A 34 23.66 -0.03 47.80
C GLU A 34 24.60 -1.23 47.56
N ARG A 35 24.24 -2.13 46.64
CA ARG A 35 25.05 -3.29 46.27
C ARG A 35 26.34 -2.83 45.57
N ASP A 36 26.25 -1.81 44.73
CA ASP A 36 27.38 -1.21 44.04
C ASP A 36 28.33 -0.52 45.00
N LEU A 37 27.79 0.31 45.91
CA LEU A 37 28.59 0.99 46.91
C LEU A 37 29.30 -0.01 47.83
N ALA A 38 28.64 -1.10 48.23
CA ALA A 38 29.26 -2.16 49.02
C ALA A 38 30.43 -2.83 48.29
N PHE A 39 30.27 -3.12 46.99
CA PHE A 39 31.32 -3.70 46.14
C PHE A 39 32.51 -2.73 45.92
N ILE A 40 32.21 -1.47 45.61
CA ILE A 40 33.21 -0.43 45.32
C ILE A 40 34.03 -0.07 46.57
N ASN A 41 33.38 0.04 47.74
CA ASN A 41 34.06 0.47 48.97
C ASN A 41 35.12 -0.51 49.49
N GLN A 42 35.10 -1.76 49.03
CA GLN A 42 36.14 -2.75 49.31
C GLN A 42 37.50 -2.38 48.68
N ARG A 43 37.53 -1.50 47.67
CA ARG A 43 38.78 -1.09 47.02
C ARG A 43 39.51 -0.03 47.85
N ARG A 44 40.84 -0.17 47.95
CA ARG A 44 41.73 0.75 48.67
C ARG A 44 42.08 1.96 47.78
N GLY A 45 41.85 3.17 48.31
CA GLY A 45 42.19 4.43 47.64
C GLY A 45 41.05 5.01 46.80
N ARG A 46 40.91 6.34 46.83
CA ARG A 46 39.85 7.07 46.11
C ARG A 46 39.91 6.87 44.58
N HIS A 47 41.12 6.77 44.02
CA HIS A 47 41.34 6.52 42.58
C HIS A 47 40.84 5.13 42.15
N ASN A 48 41.09 4.09 42.96
CA ASN A 48 40.59 2.73 42.67
C ASN A 48 39.08 2.62 42.82
N ARG A 49 38.50 3.30 43.81
CA ARG A 49 37.03 3.37 43.99
C ARG A 49 36.36 4.06 42.80
N LEU A 50 36.88 5.20 42.37
CA LEU A 50 36.35 5.92 41.21
C LEU A 50 36.54 5.11 39.92
N GLY A 51 37.74 4.57 39.67
CA GLY A 51 38.00 3.85 38.43
C GLY A 51 37.26 2.51 38.31
N ILE A 52 37.11 1.73 39.39
CA ILE A 52 36.27 0.51 39.34
C ILE A 52 34.78 0.85 39.16
N ALA A 53 34.31 1.94 39.76
CA ALA A 53 32.93 2.41 39.58
C ALA A 53 32.68 2.82 38.13
N LEU A 54 33.61 3.58 37.53
CA LEU A 54 33.53 3.96 36.13
C LEU A 54 33.56 2.73 35.21
N GLN A 55 34.45 1.77 35.43
CA GLN A 55 34.46 0.51 34.66
C GLN A 55 33.13 -0.24 34.75
N LEU A 56 32.52 -0.30 35.94
CA LEU A 56 31.22 -0.95 36.15
C LEU A 56 30.11 -0.21 35.37
N THR A 57 30.00 1.10 35.53
CA THR A 57 28.96 1.89 34.88
C THR A 57 29.16 1.97 33.37
N THR A 58 30.41 1.99 32.91
CA THR A 58 30.75 1.92 31.49
C THR A 58 30.41 0.57 30.90
N ALA A 59 30.66 -0.56 31.59
CA ALA A 59 30.23 -1.88 31.13
C ALA A 59 28.69 -1.99 31.06
N ARG A 60 27.95 -1.35 31.98
CA ARG A 60 26.48 -1.30 31.93
C ARG A 60 25.95 -0.51 30.74
N PHE A 61 26.59 0.61 30.41
CA PHE A 61 26.13 1.52 29.36
C PHE A 61 26.61 1.11 27.97
N LEU A 62 27.92 0.86 27.82
CA LEU A 62 28.56 0.54 26.53
C LEU A 62 28.65 -0.97 26.25
N GLY A 63 28.51 -1.84 27.26
CA GLY A 63 28.69 -3.28 27.09
C GLY A 63 30.14 -3.75 26.96
N THR A 64 31.12 -2.87 27.20
CA THR A 64 32.55 -3.19 27.15
C THR A 64 33.30 -2.43 28.24
N PHE A 65 34.46 -2.94 28.63
CA PHE A 65 35.41 -2.22 29.48
C PHE A 65 36.31 -1.33 28.62
N LEU A 66 36.71 -0.19 29.17
CA LEU A 66 37.65 0.71 28.51
C LEU A 66 39.06 0.46 29.00
N THR A 67 40.01 0.31 28.07
CA THR A 67 41.44 0.26 28.42
C THR A 67 41.96 1.62 28.88
N ASP A 68 41.36 2.69 28.37
CA ASP A 68 41.69 4.08 28.71
C ASP A 68 40.44 4.81 29.21
N LEU A 69 40.41 5.11 30.51
CA LEU A 69 39.28 5.80 31.16
C LEU A 69 39.24 7.30 30.88
N THR A 70 40.26 7.89 30.23
CA THR A 70 40.17 9.28 29.75
C THR A 70 39.11 9.46 28.66
N ARG A 71 38.69 8.37 28.02
CA ARG A 71 37.58 8.33 27.05
C ARG A 71 36.20 8.40 27.71
N VAL A 72 36.10 8.29 29.04
CA VAL A 72 34.84 8.53 29.74
C VAL A 72 34.60 10.03 29.79
N LEU A 73 33.39 10.47 29.43
CA LEU A 73 33.07 11.89 29.33
C LEU A 73 33.03 12.58 30.72
N PRO A 74 33.39 13.87 30.83
CA PRO A 74 33.48 14.57 32.10
C PRO A 74 32.19 14.57 32.93
N GLY A 75 31.02 14.68 32.30
CA GLY A 75 29.72 14.63 32.97
C GLY A 75 29.50 13.31 33.69
N VAL A 76 29.84 12.19 33.05
CA VAL A 76 29.81 10.85 33.65
C VAL A 76 30.79 10.74 34.82
N GLN A 77 32.02 11.22 34.64
CA GLN A 77 33.03 11.18 35.71
C GLN A 77 32.56 11.93 36.95
N GLN A 78 32.00 13.13 36.77
CA GLN A 78 31.48 13.96 37.85
C GLN A 78 30.27 13.31 38.53
N PHE A 79 29.32 12.78 37.74
CA PHE A 79 28.11 12.13 38.26
C PHE A 79 28.43 10.93 39.16
N VAL A 80 29.38 10.09 38.75
CA VAL A 80 29.83 8.93 39.54
C VAL A 80 30.68 9.38 40.75
N ALA A 81 31.53 10.39 40.59
CA ALA A 81 32.38 10.89 41.68
C ALA A 81 31.56 11.49 42.83
N VAL A 82 30.47 12.21 42.53
CA VAL A 82 29.56 12.77 43.54
C VAL A 82 28.95 11.68 44.42
N GLN A 83 28.49 10.58 43.82
CA GLN A 83 27.91 9.44 44.54
C GLN A 83 28.92 8.74 45.49
N LEU A 84 30.23 8.86 45.20
CA LEU A 84 31.31 8.30 46.02
C LEU A 84 31.91 9.31 47.02
N ASN A 85 31.33 10.51 47.17
CA ASN A 85 31.88 11.61 47.97
C ASN A 85 33.30 12.04 47.55
N ILE A 86 33.60 12.02 46.25
CA ILE A 86 34.90 12.43 45.69
C ILE A 86 34.73 13.82 45.05
N ARG A 87 35.30 14.85 45.68
CA ARG A 87 35.17 16.26 45.23
C ARG A 87 35.97 16.62 43.97
N ARG A 88 36.98 15.81 43.63
CA ARG A 88 37.99 16.08 42.59
C ARG A 88 38.18 14.82 41.73
N PRO A 89 37.52 14.71 40.57
CA PRO A 89 37.65 13.55 39.68
C PRO A 89 39.08 13.33 39.17
N GLU A 90 39.96 14.33 39.25
CA GLU A 90 41.35 14.28 38.80
C GLU A 90 42.17 13.19 39.51
N VAL A 91 41.70 12.67 40.64
CA VAL A 91 42.28 11.48 41.29
C VAL A 91 42.27 10.25 40.38
N LEU A 92 41.42 10.23 39.35
CA LEU A 92 41.36 9.18 38.33
C LEU A 92 42.68 9.00 37.57
N SER A 93 43.50 10.06 37.45
CA SER A 93 44.82 10.00 36.81
C SER A 93 45.77 8.96 37.43
N ARG A 94 45.53 8.56 38.69
CA ARG A 94 46.29 7.54 39.43
C ARG A 94 45.70 6.13 39.32
N TYR A 95 44.59 5.97 38.62
CA TYR A 95 43.97 4.67 38.40
C TYR A 95 44.71 3.90 37.30
N ALA A 96 44.90 2.60 37.52
CA ALA A 96 45.55 1.70 36.56
C ALA A 96 46.99 2.10 36.15
N GLU A 97 47.75 2.79 37.02
CA GLU A 97 49.21 2.96 36.86
C GLU A 97 49.94 1.60 36.71
N ARG A 98 49.35 0.54 37.27
CA ARG A 98 49.66 -0.87 36.98
C ARG A 98 48.52 -1.49 36.17
N ASP A 99 48.86 -2.05 35.01
CA ASP A 99 47.93 -2.82 34.16
C ASP A 99 47.22 -3.98 34.89
N THR A 100 47.87 -4.56 35.91
CA THR A 100 47.28 -5.65 36.71
C THR A 100 46.02 -5.20 37.45
N THR A 101 46.00 -3.97 37.95
CA THR A 101 44.84 -3.41 38.67
C THR A 101 43.61 -3.32 37.78
N LEU A 102 43.77 -2.92 36.51
CA LEU A 102 42.66 -2.87 35.55
C LEU A 102 42.09 -4.26 35.28
N ARG A 103 42.98 -5.24 35.02
CA ARG A 103 42.58 -6.63 34.75
C ARG A 103 41.86 -7.26 35.93
N GLU A 104 42.36 -7.07 37.14
CA GLU A 104 41.74 -7.55 38.38
C GLU A 104 40.36 -6.93 38.59
N HIS A 105 40.22 -5.62 38.43
CA HIS A 105 38.95 -4.93 38.56
C HIS A 105 37.92 -5.40 37.53
N THR A 106 38.33 -5.55 36.27
CA THR A 106 37.48 -6.12 35.21
C THR A 106 37.04 -7.55 35.54
N ALA A 107 37.93 -8.40 36.06
CA ALA A 107 37.58 -9.76 36.47
C ALA A 107 36.57 -9.77 37.64
N LEU A 108 36.81 -8.94 38.66
CA LEU A 108 35.90 -8.80 39.81
C LEU A 108 34.51 -8.32 39.39
N ILE A 109 34.42 -7.35 38.47
CA ILE A 109 33.12 -6.88 37.95
C ILE A 109 32.39 -8.01 37.23
N LYS A 110 33.11 -8.79 36.40
CA LYS A 110 32.50 -9.91 35.67
C LYS A 110 31.91 -10.95 36.61
N GLU A 111 32.68 -11.37 37.61
CA GLU A 111 32.26 -12.37 38.59
C GLU A 111 31.08 -11.88 39.44
N TYR A 112 31.17 -10.65 39.98
CA TYR A 112 30.18 -10.15 40.92
C TYR A 112 28.84 -9.76 40.27
N TYR A 113 28.85 -9.31 39.01
CA TYR A 113 27.65 -8.85 38.28
C TYR A 113 27.14 -9.82 37.21
N GLY A 114 27.84 -10.93 36.99
CA GLY A 114 27.48 -11.98 36.04
C GLY A 114 27.63 -11.54 34.58
N TYR A 115 28.73 -10.87 34.24
CA TYR A 115 29.06 -10.60 32.83
C TYR A 115 29.78 -11.80 32.22
N HIS A 116 29.46 -12.08 30.97
CA HIS A 116 30.02 -13.18 30.20
C HIS A 116 30.88 -12.68 29.05
N GLU A 117 31.92 -13.44 28.70
CA GLU A 117 32.67 -13.18 27.48
C GLU A 117 31.86 -13.63 26.26
N PHE A 118 32.03 -12.93 25.14
CA PHE A 118 31.35 -13.28 23.89
C PHE A 118 31.61 -14.73 23.45
N GLY A 119 32.78 -15.30 23.78
CA GLY A 119 33.14 -16.67 23.45
C GLY A 119 32.44 -17.74 24.28
N ASP A 120 31.84 -17.38 25.42
CA ASP A 120 31.35 -18.35 26.40
C ASP A 120 30.12 -19.11 25.91
N PHE A 121 30.04 -20.40 26.26
CA PHE A 121 28.84 -21.21 26.09
C PHE A 121 27.84 -20.91 27.23
N PRO A 122 26.53 -20.76 26.98
CA PRO A 122 25.80 -20.99 25.71
C PRO A 122 25.55 -19.73 24.87
N TRP A 123 26.11 -18.57 25.25
CA TRP A 123 25.72 -17.26 24.72
C TRP A 123 26.03 -17.10 23.24
N SER A 124 27.25 -17.42 22.84
CA SER A 124 27.67 -17.37 21.43
C SER A 124 26.80 -18.26 20.54
N PHE A 125 26.42 -19.44 21.04
CA PHE A 125 25.56 -20.39 20.33
C PHE A 125 24.12 -19.88 20.22
N ARG A 126 23.55 -19.33 21.30
CA ARG A 126 22.20 -18.75 21.30
C ARG A 126 22.07 -17.59 20.32
N LEU A 127 23.04 -16.65 20.33
CA LEU A 127 23.04 -15.54 19.37
C LEU A 127 23.16 -16.04 17.93
N LYS A 128 24.09 -16.97 17.66
CA LYS A 128 24.23 -17.60 16.33
C LYS A 128 22.92 -18.22 15.85
N ARG A 129 22.21 -18.94 16.71
CA ARG A 129 20.93 -19.58 16.40
C ARG A 129 19.84 -18.54 16.09
N LEU A 130 19.74 -17.49 16.90
CA LEU A 130 18.76 -16.41 16.68
C LEU A 130 19.02 -15.67 15.36
N LEU A 131 20.27 -15.26 15.12
CA LEU A 131 20.66 -14.59 13.88
C LEU A 131 20.41 -15.48 12.66
N TYR A 132 20.66 -16.79 12.76
CA TYR A 132 20.36 -17.73 11.68
C TYR A 132 18.85 -17.83 11.42
N THR A 133 18.02 -17.94 12.46
CA THR A 133 16.56 -17.97 12.30
C THR A 133 16.05 -16.71 11.62
N ARG A 134 16.56 -15.53 12.00
CA ARG A 134 16.21 -14.25 11.36
C ARG A 134 16.64 -14.22 9.89
N ALA A 135 17.91 -14.52 9.60
CA ALA A 135 18.42 -14.58 8.21
C ALA A 135 17.72 -15.65 7.35
N TRP A 136 17.23 -16.73 7.97
CA TRP A 136 16.43 -17.73 7.28
C TRP A 136 15.05 -17.16 6.93
N LEU A 137 14.30 -16.64 7.90
CA LEU A 137 12.90 -16.23 7.71
C LEU A 137 12.74 -14.95 6.89
N SER A 138 13.64 -13.99 7.08
CA SER A 138 13.55 -12.66 6.49
C SER A 138 14.82 -12.35 5.69
N ASN A 139 14.74 -11.29 4.88
CA ASN A 139 15.90 -10.77 4.17
C ASN A 139 16.40 -9.48 4.84
N GLU A 140 16.63 -9.56 6.15
CA GLU A 140 17.09 -8.44 6.95
C GLU A 140 18.49 -7.97 6.54
N ARG A 141 18.69 -6.65 6.68
CA ARG A 141 19.98 -6.04 6.41
C ARG A 141 21.02 -6.45 7.44
N PRO A 142 22.28 -6.59 7.02
CA PRO A 142 23.35 -6.95 7.94
C PRO A 142 23.54 -5.89 9.05
N GLY A 143 23.30 -4.60 8.78
CA GLY A 143 23.29 -3.54 9.79
C GLY A 143 22.21 -3.72 10.87
N LEU A 144 20.97 -4.03 10.49
CA LEU A 144 19.89 -4.30 11.46
C LEU A 144 20.16 -5.56 12.28
N MET A 145 20.72 -6.60 11.65
CA MET A 145 21.16 -7.80 12.35
C MET A 145 22.30 -7.50 13.34
N PHE A 146 23.18 -6.55 13.01
CA PHE A 146 24.25 -6.08 13.88
C PHE A 146 23.70 -5.29 15.08
N ASP A 147 22.74 -4.38 14.85
CA ASP A 147 22.09 -3.62 15.93
C ASP A 147 21.31 -4.56 16.86
N PHE A 148 20.55 -5.50 16.29
CA PHE A 148 19.87 -6.54 17.04
C PHE A 148 20.86 -7.37 17.87
N ALA A 149 21.96 -7.81 17.27
CA ALA A 149 22.97 -8.57 18.00
C ALA A 149 23.59 -7.76 19.14
N THR A 150 23.87 -6.47 18.91
CA THR A 150 24.41 -5.56 19.93
C THR A 150 23.43 -5.42 21.09
N ALA A 151 22.16 -5.09 20.81
CA ALA A 151 21.12 -4.97 21.82
C ALA A 151 20.91 -6.29 22.60
N TRP A 152 20.93 -7.43 21.90
CA TRP A 152 20.78 -8.75 22.52
C TRP A 152 21.95 -9.07 23.46
N LEU A 153 23.19 -8.77 23.05
CA LEU A 153 24.38 -8.99 23.89
C LEU A 153 24.31 -8.14 25.17
N LEU A 154 23.96 -6.87 25.05
CA LEU A 154 23.77 -5.96 26.19
C LEU A 154 22.69 -6.46 27.16
N GLN A 155 21.53 -6.85 26.64
CA GLN A 155 20.41 -7.33 27.45
C GLN A 155 20.76 -8.61 28.24
N ASN A 156 21.63 -9.46 27.68
CA ASN A 156 22.06 -10.71 28.29
C ASN A 156 23.39 -10.61 29.04
N LYS A 157 23.90 -9.39 29.29
CA LYS A 157 25.18 -9.13 29.97
C LYS A 157 26.39 -9.84 29.33
N VAL A 158 26.36 -9.99 28.02
CA VAL A 158 27.50 -10.51 27.25
C VAL A 158 28.31 -9.33 26.74
N LEU A 159 29.61 -9.33 27.04
CA LEU A 159 30.50 -8.23 26.65
C LEU A 159 30.62 -8.17 25.13
N LEU A 160 30.59 -6.95 24.60
CA LEU A 160 30.66 -6.70 23.16
C LEU A 160 32.04 -7.14 22.62
N PRO A 161 32.10 -8.03 21.62
CA PRO A 161 33.35 -8.32 20.92
C PRO A 161 33.75 -7.12 20.06
N GLY A 162 34.95 -7.09 19.47
CA GLY A 162 35.29 -6.06 18.49
C GLY A 162 34.27 -6.01 17.33
N ALA A 163 33.92 -4.81 16.83
CA ALA A 163 32.90 -4.62 15.80
C ALA A 163 33.11 -5.52 14.58
N THR A 164 34.37 -5.66 14.13
CA THR A 164 34.77 -6.55 13.02
C THR A 164 34.44 -8.03 13.26
N THR A 165 34.46 -8.48 14.51
CA THR A 165 34.09 -9.85 14.88
C THR A 165 32.59 -10.07 14.69
N LEU A 166 31.78 -9.11 15.10
CA LEU A 166 30.33 -9.17 14.95
C LEU A 166 29.90 -9.01 13.49
N VAL A 167 30.55 -8.11 12.74
CA VAL A 167 30.40 -7.95 11.28
C VAL A 167 30.71 -9.25 10.54
N ARG A 168 31.82 -9.90 10.88
CA ARG A 168 32.18 -11.21 10.30
C ARG A 168 31.14 -12.27 10.65
N LEU A 169 30.69 -12.32 11.92
CA LEU A 169 29.68 -13.28 12.35
C LEU A 169 28.36 -13.12 11.57
N VAL A 170 27.85 -11.90 11.46
CA VAL A 170 26.62 -11.62 10.70
C VAL A 170 26.78 -12.02 9.24
N SER A 171 27.93 -11.68 8.63
CA SER A 171 28.22 -12.04 7.24
C SER A 171 28.26 -13.55 7.03
N GLU A 172 28.95 -14.29 7.91
CA GLU A 172 29.05 -15.75 7.89
C GLU A 172 27.67 -16.42 8.05
N ILE A 173 26.83 -15.92 8.96
CA ILE A 173 25.49 -16.47 9.19
C ILE A 173 24.58 -16.23 7.99
N ARG A 174 24.61 -15.02 7.40
CA ARG A 174 23.82 -14.70 6.21
C ARG A 174 24.24 -15.54 5.01
N GLU A 175 25.56 -15.65 4.78
CA GLU A 175 26.09 -16.49 3.71
C GLU A 175 25.69 -17.96 3.91
N ARG A 176 25.78 -18.47 5.15
CA ARG A 176 25.33 -19.82 5.49
C ARG A 176 23.83 -20.02 5.25
N ALA A 177 22.99 -19.06 5.64
CA ALA A 177 21.55 -19.13 5.41
C ALA A 177 21.22 -19.12 3.92
N ASN A 178 21.86 -18.26 3.14
CA ASN A 178 21.70 -18.17 1.68
C ASN A 178 22.16 -19.45 0.98
N GLN A 179 23.33 -19.98 1.32
CA GLN A 179 23.82 -21.25 0.76
C GLN A 179 22.89 -22.41 1.10
N GLN A 180 22.37 -22.46 2.33
CA GLN A 180 21.40 -23.48 2.72
C GLN A 180 20.09 -23.35 1.94
N LEU A 181 19.60 -22.12 1.72
CA LEU A 181 18.43 -21.84 0.91
C LEU A 181 18.65 -22.29 -0.55
N TRP A 182 19.77 -21.90 -1.16
CA TRP A 182 20.09 -22.30 -2.53
C TRP A 182 20.22 -23.81 -2.65
N LYS A 183 20.88 -24.47 -1.68
CA LYS A 183 21.01 -25.91 -1.65
C LYS A 183 19.64 -26.61 -1.58
N LYS A 184 18.73 -26.15 -0.71
CA LYS A 184 17.39 -26.73 -0.61
C LYS A 184 16.61 -26.53 -1.92
N LEU A 185 16.59 -25.32 -2.46
CA LEU A 185 15.85 -25.00 -3.69
C LEU A 185 16.42 -25.75 -4.91
N ALA A 186 17.74 -25.80 -5.07
CA ALA A 186 18.39 -26.50 -6.17
C ALA A 186 18.24 -28.02 -6.11
N ALA A 187 17.88 -28.57 -4.94
CA ALA A 187 17.64 -30.00 -4.75
C ALA A 187 16.17 -30.42 -4.91
N LEU A 188 15.24 -29.45 -5.02
CA LEU A 188 13.83 -29.74 -5.28
C LEU A 188 13.58 -30.34 -6.67
N PRO A 189 14.09 -29.76 -7.77
CA PRO A 189 13.80 -30.28 -9.10
C PRO A 189 14.54 -31.60 -9.37
N ASP A 190 13.87 -32.54 -10.03
CA ASP A 190 14.52 -33.75 -10.53
C ASP A 190 15.47 -33.47 -11.71
N SER A 191 16.12 -34.50 -12.26
CA SER A 191 17.06 -34.36 -13.37
C SER A 191 16.41 -33.81 -14.66
N TRP A 192 15.15 -34.18 -14.92
CA TRP A 192 14.42 -33.71 -16.09
C TRP A 192 14.03 -32.24 -15.94
N GLN A 193 13.47 -31.87 -14.78
CA GLN A 193 13.11 -30.49 -14.43
C GLN A 193 14.35 -29.60 -14.45
N THR A 194 15.47 -30.07 -13.91
CA THR A 194 16.77 -29.37 -13.91
C THR A 194 17.24 -29.05 -15.33
N ALA A 195 17.14 -30.02 -16.26
CA ALA A 195 17.47 -29.80 -17.66
C ALA A 195 16.53 -28.75 -18.29
N ARG A 196 15.21 -28.89 -18.10
CA ARG A 196 14.22 -27.98 -18.67
C ARG A 196 14.38 -26.53 -18.20
N VAL A 197 14.63 -26.30 -16.90
CA VAL A 197 14.81 -24.93 -16.40
C VAL A 197 16.13 -24.32 -16.86
N THR A 198 17.16 -25.13 -17.08
CA THR A 198 18.45 -24.65 -17.59
C THR A 198 18.33 -24.25 -19.06
N GLU A 199 17.60 -25.02 -19.87
CA GLU A 199 17.31 -24.71 -21.28
C GLU A 199 16.56 -23.36 -21.45
N LEU A 200 15.87 -22.85 -20.43
CA LEU A 200 15.21 -21.53 -20.49
C LEU A 200 16.21 -20.38 -20.70
N LEU A 201 17.49 -20.60 -20.36
CA LEU A 201 18.55 -19.61 -20.52
C LEU A 201 19.10 -19.55 -21.95
N ASP A 202 18.90 -20.61 -22.73
CA ASP A 202 19.46 -20.72 -24.07
C ASP A 202 18.60 -19.97 -25.09
N ILE A 203 19.25 -19.36 -26.08
CA ILE A 203 18.55 -18.68 -27.17
C ILE A 203 18.40 -19.70 -28.32
N PRO A 204 17.17 -20.12 -28.67
CA PRO A 204 16.96 -21.08 -29.74
C PRO A 204 17.40 -20.51 -31.10
N GLU A 205 17.81 -21.39 -32.02
CA GLU A 205 18.21 -21.02 -33.37
C GLU A 205 17.08 -20.25 -34.08
N GLY A 206 17.42 -19.12 -34.71
CA GLY A 206 16.45 -18.22 -35.35
C GLY A 206 15.69 -17.27 -34.41
N GLN A 207 15.85 -17.38 -33.09
CA GLN A 207 15.23 -16.46 -32.12
C GLN A 207 16.22 -15.40 -31.62
N ARG A 208 15.69 -14.24 -31.17
CA ARG A 208 16.49 -13.14 -30.60
C ARG A 208 16.47 -13.07 -29.07
N ILE A 209 15.56 -13.82 -28.44
CA ILE A 209 15.32 -13.81 -27.00
C ILE A 209 15.17 -15.24 -26.50
N SER A 210 15.63 -15.53 -25.28
CA SER A 210 15.49 -16.86 -24.68
C SER A 210 14.05 -17.14 -24.23
N PRO A 211 13.68 -18.40 -23.97
CA PRO A 211 12.39 -18.75 -23.38
C PRO A 211 12.17 -18.06 -22.03
N LEU A 212 13.20 -17.88 -21.19
CA LEU A 212 13.10 -17.13 -19.94
C LEU A 212 12.61 -15.68 -20.18
N GLU A 213 13.16 -14.97 -21.17
CA GLU A 213 12.74 -13.60 -21.50
C GLU A 213 11.32 -13.53 -22.08
N GLN A 214 10.84 -14.59 -22.72
CA GLN A 214 9.44 -14.69 -23.13
C GLN A 214 8.53 -14.88 -21.91
N LEU A 215 8.91 -15.78 -21.00
CA LEU A 215 8.17 -16.09 -19.78
C LEU A 215 8.10 -14.93 -18.79
N LYS A 216 8.98 -13.93 -18.89
CA LYS A 216 8.88 -12.68 -18.12
C LYS A 216 7.77 -11.73 -18.58
N LYS A 217 7.29 -11.87 -19.82
CA LYS A 217 6.38 -10.90 -20.43
C LYS A 217 4.92 -11.26 -20.16
N GLY A 218 4.27 -10.45 -19.31
CA GLY A 218 2.82 -10.48 -19.08
C GLY A 218 1.98 -9.92 -20.23
N PRO A 219 0.66 -10.17 -20.20
CA PRO A 219 -0.27 -9.64 -21.19
C PRO A 219 -0.37 -8.12 -21.10
N VAL A 220 -0.48 -7.46 -22.25
CA VAL A 220 -0.60 -6.00 -22.36
C VAL A 220 -1.89 -5.53 -23.04
N THR A 221 -2.70 -6.46 -23.55
CA THR A 221 -4.00 -6.18 -24.18
C THR A 221 -5.08 -7.11 -23.68
N VAL A 222 -6.33 -6.65 -23.74
CA VAL A 222 -7.51 -7.45 -23.38
C VAL A 222 -8.19 -7.91 -24.67
N SER A 223 -8.01 -9.17 -25.03
CA SER A 223 -8.62 -9.79 -26.22
C SER A 223 -8.62 -11.31 -26.10
N GLY A 224 -9.43 -12.00 -26.91
CA GLY A 224 -9.42 -13.48 -26.97
C GLY A 224 -8.04 -14.07 -27.30
N PRO A 225 -7.33 -13.57 -28.34
CA PRO A 225 -5.96 -14.02 -28.62
C PRO A 225 -5.00 -13.74 -27.46
N ALA A 226 -5.04 -12.54 -26.86
CA ALA A 226 -4.17 -12.20 -25.73
C ALA A 226 -4.44 -13.07 -24.48
N PHE A 227 -5.71 -13.43 -24.22
CA PHE A 227 -6.05 -14.41 -23.18
C PHE A 227 -5.44 -15.78 -23.50
N THR A 228 -5.53 -16.22 -24.76
CA THR A 228 -4.99 -17.52 -25.19
C THR A 228 -3.47 -17.54 -25.04
N GLU A 229 -2.77 -16.48 -25.44
CA GLU A 229 -1.31 -16.33 -25.25
C GLU A 229 -0.92 -16.31 -23.77
N ALA A 230 -1.68 -15.60 -22.92
CA ALA A 230 -1.46 -15.59 -21.47
C ALA A 230 -1.65 -16.98 -20.85
N LEU A 231 -2.68 -17.71 -21.29
CA LEU A 231 -2.96 -19.07 -20.85
C LEU A 231 -1.90 -20.06 -21.34
N GLU A 232 -1.43 -19.94 -22.59
CA GLU A 232 -0.33 -20.73 -23.13
C GLU A 232 0.96 -20.51 -22.33
N ARG A 233 1.25 -19.28 -21.92
CA ARG A 233 2.37 -18.97 -21.02
C ARG A 233 2.23 -19.69 -19.67
N TYR A 234 1.04 -19.66 -19.06
CA TYR A 234 0.75 -20.42 -17.84
C TYR A 234 0.93 -21.93 -18.06
N ILE A 235 0.37 -22.49 -19.13
CA ILE A 235 0.49 -23.92 -19.46
C ILE A 235 1.96 -24.32 -19.63
N ARG A 236 2.77 -23.49 -20.30
CA ARG A 236 4.21 -23.74 -20.47
C ARG A 236 4.94 -23.85 -19.14
N LEU A 237 4.59 -23.04 -18.16
CA LEU A 237 5.14 -23.08 -16.80
C LEU A 237 4.60 -24.27 -16.00
N ARG A 238 3.28 -24.52 -16.05
CA ARG A 238 2.63 -25.66 -15.41
C ARG A 238 3.20 -26.99 -15.89
N ASN A 239 3.51 -27.10 -17.18
CA ASN A 239 4.08 -28.29 -17.79
C ASN A 239 5.51 -28.59 -17.31
N LEU A 240 6.17 -27.67 -16.59
CA LEU A 240 7.43 -27.96 -15.88
C LEU A 240 7.20 -28.73 -14.57
N GLU A 241 5.94 -28.86 -14.13
CA GLU A 241 5.47 -29.62 -12.97
C GLU A 241 6.04 -29.15 -11.61
N PHE A 242 6.46 -27.89 -11.50
CA PHE A 242 6.98 -27.31 -10.26
C PHE A 242 5.90 -27.15 -9.17
N SER A 243 4.63 -27.08 -9.54
CA SER A 243 3.49 -27.07 -8.60
C SER A 243 3.38 -28.33 -7.74
N ARG A 244 3.94 -29.46 -8.18
CA ARG A 244 3.98 -30.72 -7.41
C ARG A 244 5.10 -30.76 -6.36
N LEU A 245 6.07 -29.85 -6.44
CA LEU A 245 7.20 -29.82 -5.52
C LEU A 245 6.76 -29.25 -4.16
N SER A 246 7.24 -29.86 -3.08
CA SER A 246 7.00 -29.35 -1.73
C SER A 246 7.99 -28.23 -1.39
N PHE A 247 7.46 -27.02 -1.25
CA PHE A 247 8.22 -25.86 -0.75
C PHE A 247 8.07 -25.70 0.78
N THR A 248 7.52 -26.71 1.48
CA THR A 248 7.25 -26.65 2.92
C THR A 248 8.54 -26.41 3.71
N GLY A 249 8.48 -25.50 4.69
CA GLY A 249 9.63 -25.12 5.51
C GLY A 249 10.63 -24.19 4.81
N LEU A 250 10.32 -23.70 3.60
CA LEU A 250 11.05 -22.62 2.95
C LEU A 250 10.38 -21.26 3.24
N PRO A 251 11.17 -20.21 3.52
CA PRO A 251 10.64 -18.87 3.74
C PRO A 251 10.04 -18.28 2.46
N ALA A 252 8.75 -17.94 2.48
CA ALA A 252 8.04 -17.40 1.32
C ALA A 252 8.63 -16.08 0.81
N ILE A 253 9.09 -15.20 1.72
CA ILE A 253 9.72 -13.91 1.39
C ILE A 253 10.99 -14.15 0.57
N GLN A 254 11.84 -15.08 0.98
CA GLN A 254 13.09 -15.40 0.30
C GLN A 254 12.84 -15.99 -1.11
N LEU A 255 11.82 -16.82 -1.27
CA LEU A 255 11.40 -17.35 -2.57
C LEU A 255 10.93 -16.23 -3.50
N ARG A 256 10.09 -15.31 -3.01
CA ARG A 256 9.63 -14.14 -3.80
C ARG A 256 10.80 -13.25 -4.21
N ASN A 257 11.77 -13.01 -3.33
CA ASN A 257 12.96 -12.21 -3.63
C ASN A 257 13.81 -12.83 -4.75
N LEU A 258 14.07 -14.14 -4.69
CA LEU A 258 14.82 -14.85 -5.74
C LEU A 258 14.06 -14.85 -7.09
N ALA A 259 12.74 -15.02 -7.05
CA ALA A 259 11.90 -14.97 -8.25
C ALA A 259 11.87 -13.58 -8.90
N ARG A 260 11.70 -12.53 -8.09
CA ARG A 260 11.77 -11.12 -8.53
C ARG A 260 13.13 -10.81 -9.13
N TYR A 261 14.20 -11.24 -8.46
CA TYR A 261 15.55 -11.13 -8.99
C TYR A 261 15.69 -11.75 -10.38
N ALA A 262 15.19 -12.98 -10.58
CA ALA A 262 15.22 -13.63 -11.88
C ALA A 262 14.41 -12.87 -12.95
N GLY A 263 13.28 -12.26 -12.56
CA GLY A 263 12.46 -11.41 -13.42
C GLY A 263 13.23 -10.20 -13.97
N MET A 264 14.02 -9.53 -13.13
CA MET A 264 14.76 -8.32 -13.50
C MET A 264 16.13 -8.62 -14.15
N ALA A 265 16.83 -9.67 -13.69
CA ALA A 265 18.20 -9.95 -14.09
C ALA A 265 18.31 -10.39 -15.55
N SER A 266 19.36 -9.95 -16.23
CA SER A 266 19.66 -10.43 -17.58
C SER A 266 19.96 -11.93 -17.59
N VAL A 267 19.48 -12.63 -18.62
CA VAL A 267 19.73 -14.07 -18.81
C VAL A 267 21.22 -14.41 -18.77
N LYS A 268 22.06 -13.56 -19.39
CA LYS A 268 23.52 -13.72 -19.40
C LYS A 268 24.13 -13.74 -18.00
N TYR A 269 23.58 -12.95 -17.08
CA TYR A 269 24.07 -12.92 -15.71
C TYR A 269 23.65 -14.17 -14.93
N ILE A 270 22.39 -14.61 -15.08
CA ILE A 270 21.90 -15.85 -14.46
C ILE A 270 22.71 -17.06 -14.97
N ALA A 271 22.99 -17.12 -16.27
CA ALA A 271 23.78 -18.20 -16.87
C ALA A 271 25.20 -18.32 -16.30
N ARG A 272 25.81 -17.21 -15.85
CA ARG A 272 27.16 -17.17 -15.26
C ARG A 272 27.21 -17.50 -13.77
N MET A 273 26.07 -17.73 -13.12
CA MET A 273 26.04 -18.06 -11.69
C MET A 273 26.60 -19.44 -11.36
N PRO A 274 27.09 -19.65 -10.12
CA PRO A 274 27.35 -20.99 -9.59
C PRO A 274 26.11 -21.89 -9.72
N GLN A 275 26.31 -23.17 -10.04
CA GLN A 275 25.21 -24.08 -10.42
C GLN A 275 24.09 -24.14 -9.37
N GLN A 276 24.43 -24.25 -8.07
CA GLN A 276 23.43 -24.27 -6.99
C GLN A 276 22.59 -22.99 -6.96
N ARG A 277 23.23 -21.82 -7.04
CA ARG A 277 22.54 -20.53 -7.05
C ARG A 277 21.67 -20.38 -8.30
N LYS A 278 22.20 -20.75 -9.47
CA LYS A 278 21.49 -20.73 -10.75
C LYS A 278 20.18 -21.52 -10.68
N LEU A 279 20.26 -22.77 -10.24
CA LEU A 279 19.09 -23.64 -10.10
C LEU A 279 18.11 -23.13 -9.05
N ALA A 280 18.59 -22.60 -7.93
CA ALA A 280 17.73 -22.01 -6.91
C ALA A 280 16.94 -20.80 -7.43
N VAL A 281 17.60 -19.91 -8.17
CA VAL A 281 16.98 -18.73 -8.80
C VAL A 281 15.95 -19.14 -9.85
N LEU A 282 16.27 -20.11 -10.70
CA LEU A 282 15.35 -20.61 -11.72
C LEU A 282 14.14 -21.35 -11.10
N THR A 283 14.36 -22.14 -10.06
CA THR A 283 13.30 -22.85 -9.32
C THR A 283 12.33 -21.87 -8.68
N ALA A 284 12.85 -20.84 -8.00
CA ALA A 284 12.04 -19.78 -7.42
C ALA A 284 11.27 -19.01 -8.52
N PHE A 285 11.93 -18.69 -9.63
CA PHE A 285 11.30 -18.00 -10.77
C PHE A 285 10.14 -18.80 -11.34
N VAL A 286 10.33 -20.08 -11.68
CA VAL A 286 9.28 -20.90 -12.29
C VAL A 286 8.08 -21.02 -11.35
N LYS A 287 8.31 -21.30 -10.06
CA LYS A 287 7.23 -21.40 -9.08
C LYS A 287 6.42 -20.11 -8.97
N ALA A 288 7.10 -18.97 -8.85
CA ALA A 288 6.42 -17.68 -8.72
C ALA A 288 5.72 -17.25 -10.02
N GLN A 289 6.35 -17.48 -11.17
CA GLN A 289 5.79 -17.13 -12.47
C GLN A 289 4.63 -18.02 -12.88
N GLU A 290 4.59 -19.29 -12.47
CA GLU A 290 3.43 -20.17 -12.68
C GLU A 290 2.17 -19.57 -12.06
N THR A 291 2.25 -19.19 -10.78
CA THR A 291 1.16 -18.52 -10.05
C THR A 291 0.83 -17.16 -10.65
N ALA A 292 1.84 -16.32 -10.95
CA ALA A 292 1.60 -15.00 -11.54
C ALA A 292 0.96 -15.07 -12.94
N ALA A 293 1.40 -16.00 -13.80
CA ALA A 293 0.87 -16.19 -15.14
C ALA A 293 -0.59 -16.70 -15.10
N LEU A 294 -0.93 -17.58 -14.15
CA LEU A 294 -2.32 -17.99 -13.92
C LEU A 294 -3.19 -16.79 -13.55
N ASP A 295 -2.74 -15.99 -12.58
CA ASP A 295 -3.48 -14.81 -12.14
C ASP A 295 -3.66 -13.78 -13.27
N GLU A 296 -2.61 -13.51 -14.04
CA GLU A 296 -2.65 -12.59 -15.17
C GLU A 296 -3.59 -13.09 -16.29
N ALA A 297 -3.61 -14.40 -16.57
CA ALA A 297 -4.53 -14.97 -17.55
C ALA A 297 -5.99 -14.79 -17.10
N VAL A 298 -6.28 -15.01 -15.82
CA VAL A 298 -7.63 -14.85 -15.25
C VAL A 298 -8.03 -13.38 -15.15
N ASP A 299 -7.10 -12.47 -14.87
CA ASP A 299 -7.34 -11.03 -14.95
C ASP A 299 -7.78 -10.61 -16.37
N VAL A 300 -7.08 -11.11 -17.39
CA VAL A 300 -7.44 -10.86 -18.79
C VAL A 300 -8.82 -11.47 -19.11
N LEU A 301 -9.14 -12.66 -18.59
CA LEU A 301 -10.46 -13.27 -18.74
C LEU A 301 -11.56 -12.41 -18.11
N ASP A 302 -11.37 -11.94 -16.88
CA ASP A 302 -12.31 -11.05 -16.19
C ASP A 302 -12.55 -9.76 -16.99
N MET A 303 -11.47 -9.12 -17.44
CA MET A 303 -11.57 -7.91 -18.26
C MET A 303 -12.23 -8.18 -19.62
N LEU A 304 -11.95 -9.33 -20.24
CA LEU A 304 -12.50 -9.71 -21.53
C LEU A 304 -14.02 -9.95 -21.46
N ILE A 305 -14.50 -10.64 -20.42
CA ILE A 305 -15.94 -10.86 -20.18
C ILE A 305 -16.63 -9.50 -19.98
N LEU A 306 -16.03 -8.62 -19.18
CA LEU A 306 -16.57 -7.27 -18.94
C LEU A 306 -16.65 -6.43 -20.24
N ASP A 307 -15.62 -6.51 -21.08
CA ASP A 307 -15.58 -5.80 -22.36
C ASP A 307 -16.58 -6.36 -23.37
N ILE A 308 -16.87 -7.66 -23.35
CA ILE A 308 -17.93 -8.28 -24.14
C ILE A 308 -19.29 -7.71 -23.74
N THR A 309 -19.60 -7.69 -22.45
CA THR A 309 -20.87 -7.15 -21.93
C THR A 309 -21.02 -5.65 -22.23
N ARG A 310 -19.95 -4.87 -22.06
CA ARG A 310 -19.94 -3.43 -22.40
C ARG A 310 -20.13 -3.18 -23.89
N ALA A 311 -19.51 -4.00 -24.74
CA ALA A 311 -19.67 -3.89 -26.19
C ALA A 311 -21.12 -4.17 -26.60
N ALA A 312 -21.74 -5.24 -26.07
CA ALA A 312 -23.15 -5.54 -26.33
C ALA A 312 -24.07 -4.39 -25.91
N LYS A 313 -23.88 -3.84 -24.70
CA LYS A 313 -24.64 -2.69 -24.20
C LYS A 313 -24.49 -1.46 -25.11
N LYS A 314 -23.27 -1.14 -25.53
CA LYS A 314 -23.00 0.00 -26.43
C LYS A 314 -23.62 -0.20 -27.81
N THR A 315 -23.57 -1.43 -28.35
CA THR A 315 -24.19 -1.77 -29.63
C THR A 315 -25.71 -1.64 -29.55
N GLY A 316 -26.34 -2.17 -28.51
CA GLY A 316 -27.80 -2.04 -28.37
C GLY A 316 -28.24 -0.60 -28.09
N GLN A 317 -27.47 0.20 -27.34
CA GLN A 317 -27.73 1.64 -27.20
C GLN A 317 -27.69 2.36 -28.56
N LYS A 318 -26.69 2.05 -29.40
CA LYS A 318 -26.60 2.62 -30.76
C LYS A 318 -27.75 2.17 -31.65
N LYS A 319 -28.12 0.90 -31.64
CA LYS A 319 -29.27 0.39 -32.39
C LYS A 319 -30.57 1.07 -31.93
N ARG A 320 -30.76 1.19 -30.62
CA ARG A 320 -31.91 1.88 -30.02
C ARG A 320 -32.00 3.34 -30.44
N LEU A 321 -30.89 4.07 -30.41
CA LEU A 321 -30.85 5.47 -30.86
C LEU A 321 -31.21 5.60 -32.35
N ARG A 322 -30.81 4.65 -33.19
CA ARG A 322 -31.16 4.64 -34.62
C ARG A 322 -32.65 4.40 -34.86
N THR A 323 -33.26 3.50 -34.09
CA THR A 323 -34.68 3.11 -34.25
C THR A 323 -35.64 3.98 -33.44
N LEU A 324 -35.13 4.89 -32.59
CA LEU A 324 -35.96 5.69 -31.68
C LEU A 324 -36.94 6.56 -32.46
N LYS A 325 -36.47 7.19 -33.55
CA LYS A 325 -37.29 8.04 -34.42
C LYS A 325 -38.47 7.27 -35.05
N ASP A 326 -38.22 6.03 -35.47
CA ASP A 326 -39.27 5.19 -36.08
C ASP A 326 -40.28 4.72 -35.04
N LEU A 327 -39.82 4.42 -33.82
CA LEU A 327 -40.69 4.11 -32.69
C LEU A 327 -41.54 5.30 -32.27
N ASP A 328 -40.95 6.49 -32.11
CA ASP A 328 -41.66 7.72 -31.73
C ASP A 328 -42.73 8.05 -32.76
N ARG A 329 -42.40 7.95 -34.05
CA ARG A 329 -43.37 8.15 -35.14
C ARG A 329 -44.56 7.18 -35.04
N ALA A 330 -44.28 5.89 -34.83
CA ALA A 330 -45.33 4.88 -34.71
C ALA A 330 -46.16 5.07 -33.42
N ALA A 331 -45.51 5.40 -32.30
CA ALA A 331 -46.16 5.62 -31.02
C ALA A 331 -47.04 6.87 -31.01
N LEU A 332 -46.61 7.99 -31.63
CA LEU A 332 -47.41 9.21 -31.75
C LEU A 332 -48.66 8.97 -32.62
N LEU A 333 -48.54 8.18 -33.68
CA LEU A 333 -49.68 7.81 -34.53
C LEU A 333 -50.68 6.92 -33.78
N LEU A 334 -50.21 5.97 -32.97
CA LEU A 334 -51.07 5.17 -32.10
C LEU A 334 -51.69 6.01 -30.98
N ALA A 335 -50.95 6.95 -30.38
CA ALA A 335 -51.48 7.87 -29.38
C ALA A 335 -52.59 8.74 -29.97
N GLN A 336 -52.44 9.24 -31.20
CA GLN A 336 -53.48 9.97 -31.91
C GLN A 336 -54.74 9.11 -32.12
N ALA A 337 -54.57 7.84 -32.52
CA ALA A 337 -55.69 6.90 -32.64
C ALA A 337 -56.38 6.62 -31.30
N CYS A 338 -55.61 6.50 -30.22
CA CYS A 338 -56.15 6.31 -28.87
C CYS A 338 -56.85 7.57 -28.35
N SER A 339 -56.38 8.78 -28.67
CA SER A 339 -57.07 10.03 -28.30
C SER A 339 -58.44 10.14 -28.96
N LEU A 340 -58.58 9.67 -30.21
CA LEU A 340 -59.88 9.58 -30.89
C LEU A 340 -60.81 8.55 -30.22
N LEU A 341 -60.24 7.46 -29.70
CA LEU A 341 -60.99 6.46 -28.94
C LEU A 341 -61.45 6.96 -27.56
N LEU A 342 -60.70 7.87 -26.95
CA LEU A 342 -61.00 8.44 -25.63
C LEU A 342 -61.88 9.71 -25.68
N ALA A 343 -62.20 10.23 -26.87
CA ALA A 343 -63.02 11.42 -27.01
C ALA A 343 -64.51 11.07 -26.76
N GLU A 344 -65.14 11.71 -25.77
CA GLU A 344 -66.52 11.44 -25.32
C GLU A 344 -67.65 11.82 -26.31
N GLN A 345 -67.31 12.20 -27.55
CA GLN A 345 -68.23 12.81 -28.52
C GLN A 345 -68.61 11.89 -29.69
N ALA A 346 -68.14 10.65 -29.72
CA ALA A 346 -68.41 9.70 -30.80
C ALA A 346 -69.35 8.59 -30.33
N ASP A 347 -70.34 8.26 -31.16
CA ASP A 347 -71.20 7.09 -30.96
C ASP A 347 -70.36 5.81 -31.14
N ASP A 348 -70.48 4.85 -30.21
CA ASP A 348 -69.65 3.63 -30.16
C ASP A 348 -69.73 2.82 -31.47
N ALA A 349 -70.86 2.92 -32.18
CA ALA A 349 -71.10 2.27 -33.46
C ALA A 349 -70.25 2.85 -34.62
N GLU A 350 -69.89 4.14 -34.56
CA GLU A 350 -69.20 4.88 -35.64
C GLU A 350 -67.71 5.11 -35.35
N LEU A 351 -67.25 4.77 -34.15
CA LEU A 351 -65.89 5.00 -33.66
C LEU A 351 -64.82 4.39 -34.58
N ARG A 352 -65.06 3.19 -35.10
CA ARG A 352 -64.11 2.47 -35.96
C ARG A 352 -63.95 3.13 -37.33
N GLU A 353 -65.05 3.60 -37.92
CA GLU A 353 -65.01 4.35 -39.17
C GLU A 353 -64.34 5.71 -38.97
N THR A 354 -64.59 6.37 -37.85
CA THR A 354 -63.98 7.66 -37.47
C THR A 354 -62.45 7.55 -37.29
N ILE A 355 -61.97 6.46 -36.67
CA ILE A 355 -60.53 6.22 -36.55
C ILE A 355 -59.91 5.89 -37.91
N PHE A 356 -60.59 5.12 -38.78
CA PHE A 356 -60.05 4.77 -40.10
C PHE A 356 -60.13 5.87 -41.15
N SER A 357 -61.07 6.82 -41.01
CA SER A 357 -61.15 8.02 -41.85
C SER A 357 -60.01 8.99 -41.57
N SER A 358 -59.62 9.13 -40.30
CA SER A 358 -58.47 9.97 -39.88
C SER A 358 -57.12 9.28 -40.07
N ILE A 359 -57.04 7.97 -39.81
CA ILE A 359 -55.80 7.17 -39.90
C ILE A 359 -56.09 5.88 -40.68
N PRO A 360 -55.58 5.72 -41.91
CA PRO A 360 -55.82 4.54 -42.72
C PRO A 360 -55.43 3.22 -42.01
N LYS A 361 -56.28 2.19 -42.14
CA LYS A 361 -56.09 0.87 -41.53
C LYS A 361 -54.70 0.26 -41.80
N SER A 362 -54.16 0.45 -43.01
CA SER A 362 -52.83 -0.05 -43.40
C SER A 362 -51.71 0.62 -42.61
N ARG A 363 -51.77 1.94 -42.41
CA ARG A 363 -50.80 2.70 -41.60
C ARG A 363 -50.90 2.39 -40.12
N LEU A 364 -52.11 2.14 -39.61
CA LEU A 364 -52.31 1.75 -38.23
C LEU A 364 -51.71 0.35 -37.99
N ALA A 365 -51.94 -0.61 -38.89
CA ALA A 365 -51.33 -1.94 -38.84
C ALA A 365 -49.80 -1.91 -38.95
N GLU A 366 -49.25 -1.07 -39.85
CA GLU A 366 -47.81 -0.85 -39.97
C GLU A 366 -47.22 -0.26 -38.68
N SER A 367 -47.90 0.72 -38.07
CA SER A 367 -47.46 1.33 -36.81
C SER A 367 -47.51 0.34 -35.64
N VAL A 368 -48.56 -0.49 -35.55
CA VAL A 368 -48.65 -1.59 -34.56
C VAL A 368 -47.50 -2.58 -34.77
N SER A 369 -47.24 -3.00 -36.02
CA SER A 369 -46.13 -3.90 -36.35
C SER A 369 -44.78 -3.29 -35.97
N LYS A 370 -44.57 -2.01 -36.27
CA LYS A 370 -43.34 -1.27 -35.95
C LYS A 370 -43.13 -1.12 -34.45
N VAL A 371 -44.19 -0.85 -33.69
CA VAL A 371 -44.13 -0.83 -32.22
C VAL A 371 -43.85 -2.23 -31.68
N ASN A 372 -44.49 -3.28 -32.17
CA ASN A 372 -44.20 -4.64 -31.73
C ASN A 372 -42.77 -5.10 -32.06
N GLU A 373 -42.21 -4.64 -33.18
CA GLU A 373 -40.82 -4.90 -33.59
C GLU A 373 -39.81 -4.15 -32.71
N LEU A 374 -40.08 -2.87 -32.42
CA LEU A 374 -39.11 -1.96 -31.82
C LEU A 374 -39.30 -1.75 -30.31
N ALA A 375 -40.49 -1.95 -29.77
CA ALA A 375 -40.75 -1.80 -28.34
C ALA A 375 -40.06 -2.92 -27.56
N ARG A 376 -39.29 -2.53 -26.55
CA ARG A 376 -38.63 -3.45 -25.63
C ARG A 376 -39.15 -3.18 -24.22
N PRO A 377 -39.46 -4.21 -23.41
CA PRO A 377 -39.76 -4.04 -21.99
C PRO A 377 -38.57 -3.35 -21.27
N GLN A 378 -38.84 -2.55 -20.24
CA GLN A 378 -37.83 -1.74 -19.53
C GLN A 378 -36.59 -2.53 -19.06
N ASN A 379 -36.73 -3.83 -18.79
CA ASN A 379 -35.65 -4.70 -18.28
C ASN A 379 -34.84 -5.44 -19.35
N ASN A 380 -35.15 -5.33 -20.67
CA ASN A 380 -34.66 -6.25 -21.72
C ASN A 380 -33.88 -5.56 -22.86
N ASN A 381 -32.96 -4.65 -22.55
CA ASN A 381 -32.45 -3.73 -23.57
C ASN A 381 -31.33 -4.25 -24.49
N PHE A 382 -30.67 -5.40 -24.22
CA PHE A 382 -29.40 -5.77 -24.90
C PHE A 382 -29.18 -7.26 -25.22
N HIS A 383 -30.24 -8.09 -25.21
CA HIS A 383 -30.10 -9.55 -25.28
C HIS A 383 -29.62 -10.04 -26.64
N ASP A 384 -30.25 -9.61 -27.74
CA ASP A 384 -29.85 -10.01 -29.09
C ASP A 384 -28.41 -9.57 -29.38
N GLU A 385 -28.04 -8.37 -28.94
CA GLU A 385 -26.68 -7.84 -29.08
C GLU A 385 -25.64 -8.61 -28.24
N MET A 386 -26.05 -9.28 -27.15
CA MET A 386 -25.19 -10.21 -26.42
C MET A 386 -24.94 -11.49 -27.21
N VAL A 387 -25.96 -12.06 -27.87
CA VAL A 387 -25.80 -13.27 -28.72
C VAL A 387 -24.89 -12.98 -29.91
N GLU A 388 -24.93 -11.77 -30.48
CA GLU A 388 -23.98 -11.32 -31.51
C GLU A 388 -22.52 -11.40 -31.05
N GLN A 389 -22.23 -11.32 -29.74
CA GLN A 389 -20.89 -11.47 -29.20
C GLN A 389 -20.43 -12.93 -29.06
N TYR A 390 -21.31 -13.92 -29.24
CA TYR A 390 -20.97 -15.33 -29.04
C TYR A 390 -19.80 -15.79 -29.93
N GLY A 391 -19.64 -15.21 -31.12
CA GLY A 391 -18.49 -15.47 -31.99
C GLY A 391 -17.13 -15.17 -31.34
N ARG A 392 -17.06 -14.18 -30.42
CA ARG A 392 -15.86 -13.88 -29.64
C ARG A 392 -15.64 -14.93 -28.55
N VAL A 393 -16.70 -15.33 -27.87
CA VAL A 393 -16.68 -16.35 -26.80
C VAL A 393 -16.19 -17.69 -27.31
N LYS A 394 -16.67 -18.13 -28.48
CA LYS A 394 -16.24 -19.39 -29.13
C LYS A 394 -14.74 -19.52 -29.31
N ARG A 395 -14.00 -18.42 -29.41
CA ARG A 395 -12.55 -18.43 -29.67
C ARG A 395 -11.72 -18.76 -28.44
N PHE A 396 -12.20 -18.46 -27.24
CA PHE A 396 -11.43 -18.64 -26.01
C PHE A 396 -12.08 -19.57 -24.98
N LEU A 397 -13.41 -19.74 -25.00
CA LEU A 397 -14.13 -20.61 -24.07
C LEU A 397 -13.60 -22.05 -24.05
N PRO A 398 -13.27 -22.69 -25.19
CA PRO A 398 -12.69 -24.04 -25.16
C PRO A 398 -11.39 -24.14 -24.36
N ALA A 399 -10.56 -23.09 -24.38
CA ALA A 399 -9.31 -23.05 -23.63
C ALA A 399 -9.55 -22.83 -22.13
N VAL A 400 -10.53 -21.99 -21.76
CA VAL A 400 -11.01 -21.84 -20.37
C VAL A 400 -11.43 -23.20 -19.79
N LEU A 401 -12.30 -23.92 -20.51
CA LEU A 401 -12.86 -25.19 -20.04
C LEU A 401 -11.83 -26.31 -19.94
N ARG A 402 -10.82 -26.32 -20.83
CA ARG A 402 -9.80 -27.36 -20.88
C ARG A 402 -8.67 -27.14 -19.88
N ASP A 403 -8.18 -25.91 -19.76
CA ASP A 403 -6.88 -25.66 -19.12
C ASP A 403 -6.98 -25.05 -17.72
N LEU A 404 -8.12 -24.47 -17.35
CA LEU A 404 -8.39 -23.92 -16.02
C LEU A 404 -9.18 -24.92 -15.17
N HIS A 405 -8.64 -25.26 -14.00
CA HIS A 405 -9.22 -26.23 -13.08
C HIS A 405 -9.84 -25.51 -11.89
N PHE A 406 -11.16 -25.41 -11.89
CA PHE A 406 -11.93 -24.68 -10.90
C PHE A 406 -12.31 -25.54 -9.71
N GLN A 407 -12.25 -24.95 -8.52
CA GLN A 407 -12.85 -25.48 -7.29
C GLN A 407 -14.02 -24.59 -6.88
N ALA A 408 -14.97 -25.13 -6.10
CA ALA A 408 -16.14 -24.39 -5.67
C ALA A 408 -16.45 -24.56 -4.19
N ALA A 409 -16.96 -23.48 -3.58
CA ALA A 409 -17.66 -23.50 -2.32
C ALA A 409 -19.11 -23.96 -2.59
N PRO A 410 -19.91 -24.28 -1.56
CA PRO A 410 -21.30 -24.71 -1.75
C PRO A 410 -22.13 -23.76 -2.63
N ALA A 411 -21.90 -22.44 -2.54
CA ALA A 411 -22.60 -21.46 -3.38
C ALA A 411 -22.19 -21.47 -4.87
N GLY A 412 -21.01 -22.02 -5.20
CA GLY A 412 -20.46 -22.09 -6.55
C GLY A 412 -20.75 -23.41 -7.27
N GLU A 413 -21.25 -24.44 -6.59
CA GLU A 413 -21.42 -25.81 -7.12
C GLU A 413 -22.28 -25.86 -8.39
N HIS A 414 -23.37 -25.10 -8.45
CA HIS A 414 -24.21 -25.03 -9.66
C HIS A 414 -23.45 -24.47 -10.87
N THR A 415 -22.59 -23.48 -10.65
CA THR A 415 -21.78 -22.91 -11.72
C THR A 415 -20.68 -23.88 -12.14
N LEU A 416 -20.05 -24.56 -11.18
CA LEU A 416 -19.04 -25.60 -11.45
C LEU A 416 -19.63 -26.78 -12.24
N SER A 417 -20.85 -27.21 -11.89
CA SER A 417 -21.58 -28.25 -12.63
C SER A 417 -21.80 -27.89 -14.10
N ALA A 418 -22.17 -26.63 -14.38
CA ALA A 418 -22.33 -26.14 -15.75
C ALA A 418 -21.00 -26.04 -16.52
N ILE A 419 -19.88 -25.75 -15.83
CA ILE A 419 -18.53 -25.80 -16.41
C ILE A 419 -18.20 -27.24 -16.83
N HIS A 420 -18.39 -28.22 -15.94
CA HIS A 420 -18.14 -29.63 -16.23
C HIS A 420 -18.96 -30.12 -17.42
N TYR A 421 -20.26 -29.83 -17.44
CA TYR A 421 -21.15 -30.18 -18.55
C TYR A 421 -20.66 -29.64 -19.91
N LEU A 422 -20.26 -28.36 -19.99
CA LEU A 422 -19.72 -27.83 -21.25
C LEU A 422 -18.32 -28.38 -21.58
N THR A 423 -17.55 -28.80 -20.58
CA THR A 423 -16.24 -29.42 -20.74
C THR A 423 -16.35 -30.81 -21.37
N GLU A 424 -17.35 -31.60 -20.96
CA GLU A 424 -17.66 -32.90 -21.58
C GLU A 424 -18.11 -32.77 -23.04
N LEU A 425 -18.82 -31.67 -23.36
CA LEU A 425 -19.24 -31.32 -24.72
C LEU A 425 -18.17 -30.60 -25.54
N ASN A 426 -16.94 -30.46 -25.03
CA ASN A 426 -15.89 -29.70 -25.70
C ASN A 426 -15.51 -30.38 -27.02
N GLY A 427 -15.61 -29.65 -28.14
CA GLY A 427 -15.46 -30.19 -29.50
C GLY A 427 -16.78 -30.53 -30.22
N SER A 428 -17.90 -30.67 -29.50
CA SER A 428 -19.21 -30.86 -30.12
C SER A 428 -19.71 -29.58 -30.81
N LYS A 429 -20.27 -29.71 -32.03
CA LYS A 429 -20.89 -28.60 -32.78
C LYS A 429 -22.40 -28.47 -32.54
N LYS A 430 -22.96 -29.23 -31.60
CA LYS A 430 -24.38 -29.17 -31.24
C LYS A 430 -24.80 -27.72 -30.91
N ARG A 431 -25.88 -27.28 -31.56
CA ARG A 431 -26.49 -25.95 -31.33
C ARG A 431 -27.46 -25.97 -30.15
N ILE A 432 -28.16 -27.08 -29.98
CA ILE A 432 -29.09 -27.37 -28.89
C ILE A 432 -28.36 -28.26 -27.89
N LEU A 433 -28.52 -27.95 -26.62
CA LEU A 433 -27.93 -28.69 -25.50
C LEU A 433 -29.01 -29.57 -24.87
N ASP A 434 -28.65 -30.82 -24.61
CA ASP A 434 -29.52 -31.84 -24.03
C ASP A 434 -29.13 -32.00 -22.55
N ASP A 435 -30.09 -31.96 -21.62
CA ASP A 435 -29.87 -32.14 -20.17
C ASP A 435 -28.87 -31.15 -19.52
N ALA A 436 -28.82 -29.90 -19.99
CA ALA A 436 -27.91 -28.90 -19.44
C ALA A 436 -28.35 -28.41 -18.05
N PRO A 437 -27.43 -28.22 -17.08
CA PRO A 437 -27.78 -27.71 -15.75
C PRO A 437 -28.48 -26.34 -15.80
N GLU A 438 -29.73 -26.26 -15.33
CA GLU A 438 -30.56 -25.06 -15.47
C GLU A 438 -30.45 -24.06 -14.31
N HIS A 439 -29.90 -24.46 -13.16
CA HIS A 439 -29.82 -23.63 -11.95
C HIS A 439 -29.07 -22.30 -12.12
N ILE A 440 -28.17 -22.23 -13.12
CA ILE A 440 -27.43 -21.00 -13.43
C ILE A 440 -28.28 -19.96 -14.20
N ILE A 441 -29.40 -20.39 -14.80
CA ILE A 441 -30.25 -19.59 -15.68
C ILE A 441 -31.20 -18.73 -14.85
N THR A 442 -30.83 -17.47 -14.65
CA THR A 442 -31.70 -16.48 -13.98
C THR A 442 -32.79 -15.95 -14.93
N GLY A 443 -33.84 -15.34 -14.38
CA GLY A 443 -34.96 -14.74 -15.13
C GLY A 443 -34.55 -13.96 -16.41
N PRO A 444 -33.60 -13.01 -16.34
CA PRO A 444 -33.14 -12.28 -17.52
C PRO A 444 -32.53 -13.17 -18.62
N TRP A 445 -31.88 -14.28 -18.25
CA TRP A 445 -31.22 -15.18 -19.20
C TRP A 445 -32.18 -16.15 -19.89
N LYS A 446 -33.37 -16.40 -19.34
CA LYS A 446 -34.32 -17.39 -19.90
C LYS A 446 -34.59 -17.15 -21.40
N ARG A 447 -34.84 -15.90 -21.80
CA ARG A 447 -35.12 -15.55 -23.21
C ARG A 447 -33.93 -15.81 -24.16
N LEU A 448 -32.71 -15.76 -23.65
CA LEU A 448 -31.50 -16.00 -24.44
C LEU A 448 -31.12 -17.46 -24.51
N VAL A 449 -31.44 -18.19 -23.44
CA VAL A 449 -31.05 -19.59 -23.28
C VAL A 449 -32.09 -20.51 -23.91
N TYR A 450 -33.38 -20.25 -23.75
CA TYR A 450 -34.44 -21.08 -24.33
C TYR A 450 -34.88 -20.56 -25.69
N ASP A 451 -35.13 -21.48 -26.63
CA ASP A 451 -35.85 -21.17 -27.87
C ASP A 451 -37.38 -21.16 -27.69
N ALA A 452 -38.13 -20.96 -28.79
CA ALA A 452 -39.59 -20.93 -28.76
C ALA A 452 -40.21 -22.26 -28.32
N GLU A 453 -39.49 -23.36 -28.50
CA GLU A 453 -39.87 -24.73 -28.12
C GLU A 453 -39.36 -25.12 -26.71
N GLY A 454 -38.71 -24.19 -25.98
CA GLY A 454 -38.19 -24.43 -24.64
C GLY A 454 -36.87 -25.19 -24.60
N ARG A 455 -36.16 -25.36 -25.72
CA ARG A 455 -34.87 -26.07 -25.80
C ARG A 455 -33.71 -25.12 -25.51
N ILE A 456 -32.65 -25.65 -24.92
CA ILE A 456 -31.49 -24.86 -24.48
C ILE A 456 -30.53 -24.60 -25.65
N GLN A 457 -30.40 -23.34 -26.05
CA GLN A 457 -29.44 -22.89 -27.05
C GLN A 457 -28.04 -22.73 -26.47
N ARG A 458 -27.04 -23.35 -27.09
CA ARG A 458 -25.64 -23.30 -26.67
C ARG A 458 -25.09 -21.87 -26.58
N ALA A 459 -25.50 -20.99 -27.49
CA ALA A 459 -25.02 -19.61 -27.54
C ALA A 459 -25.41 -18.82 -26.28
N GLY A 460 -26.71 -18.83 -25.94
CA GLY A 460 -27.22 -18.20 -24.74
C GLY A 460 -26.67 -18.84 -23.47
N TYR A 461 -26.63 -20.18 -23.43
CA TYR A 461 -26.13 -20.91 -22.27
C TYR A 461 -24.65 -20.60 -21.99
N SER A 462 -23.80 -20.54 -23.02
CA SER A 462 -22.36 -20.22 -22.87
C SER A 462 -22.13 -18.80 -22.36
N LEU A 463 -22.95 -17.84 -22.82
CA LEU A 463 -22.88 -16.45 -22.37
C LEU A 463 -23.38 -16.31 -20.92
N CYS A 464 -24.45 -17.03 -20.57
CA CYS A 464 -24.97 -17.11 -19.21
C CYS A 464 -23.91 -17.68 -18.26
N LEU A 465 -23.26 -18.78 -18.65
CA LEU A 465 -22.18 -19.39 -17.89
C LEU A 465 -21.03 -18.41 -17.66
N LEU A 466 -20.59 -17.67 -18.69
CA LEU A 466 -19.48 -16.72 -18.54
C LEU A 466 -19.78 -15.59 -17.56
N GLU A 467 -21.00 -15.05 -17.57
CA GLU A 467 -21.41 -14.05 -16.58
C GLU A 467 -21.40 -14.64 -15.17
N ARG A 468 -21.97 -15.85 -15.01
CA ARG A 468 -22.00 -16.55 -13.71
C ARG A 468 -20.63 -16.93 -13.20
N LEU A 469 -19.74 -17.41 -14.07
CA LEU A 469 -18.35 -17.70 -13.75
C LEU A 469 -17.61 -16.44 -13.31
N GLN A 470 -17.79 -15.32 -14.02
CA GLN A 470 -17.18 -14.05 -13.63
C GLN A 470 -17.62 -13.60 -12.23
N ASP A 471 -18.92 -13.67 -11.97
CA ASP A 471 -19.47 -13.31 -10.66
C ASP A 471 -18.97 -14.25 -9.56
N ALA A 472 -19.00 -15.56 -9.78
CA ALA A 472 -18.54 -16.56 -8.83
C ALA A 472 -17.03 -16.44 -8.53
N LEU A 473 -16.20 -16.20 -9.55
CA LEU A 473 -14.77 -15.93 -9.39
C LEU A 473 -14.56 -14.68 -8.54
N ARG A 474 -15.24 -13.56 -8.86
CA ARG A 474 -15.12 -12.30 -8.11
C ARG A 474 -15.57 -12.41 -6.65
N ARG A 475 -16.53 -13.29 -6.36
CA ARG A 475 -17.01 -13.60 -4.99
C ARG A 475 -16.15 -14.63 -4.26
N ARG A 476 -15.25 -15.32 -4.97
CA ARG A 476 -14.50 -16.48 -4.45
C ARG A 476 -15.43 -17.63 -4.02
N ASP A 477 -16.58 -17.74 -4.68
CA ASP A 477 -17.45 -18.92 -4.64
C ASP A 477 -16.90 -20.02 -5.56
N ILE A 478 -16.21 -19.61 -6.61
CA ILE A 478 -15.32 -20.44 -7.43
C ILE A 478 -13.91 -19.83 -7.35
N TRP A 479 -12.89 -20.69 -7.28
CA TRP A 479 -11.49 -20.28 -7.29
C TRP A 479 -10.63 -21.24 -8.10
N LEU A 480 -9.37 -20.87 -8.28
CA LEU A 480 -8.35 -21.69 -8.93
C LEU A 480 -7.29 -22.09 -7.91
N GLU A 481 -6.93 -23.36 -7.86
CA GLU A 481 -5.78 -23.80 -7.07
C GLU A 481 -4.47 -23.22 -7.64
N ASN A 482 -3.46 -23.04 -6.78
CA ASN A 482 -2.15 -22.48 -7.14
C ASN A 482 -2.17 -21.02 -7.67
N SER A 483 -3.31 -20.33 -7.52
CA SER A 483 -3.48 -18.91 -7.77
C SER A 483 -3.33 -18.12 -6.47
N ASP A 484 -2.66 -16.97 -6.53
CA ASP A 484 -2.55 -16.08 -5.37
C ASP A 484 -3.77 -15.14 -5.33
N ARG A 485 -4.06 -14.44 -6.44
CA ARG A 485 -5.16 -13.47 -6.50
C ARG A 485 -6.54 -14.09 -6.70
N TRP A 486 -6.65 -15.20 -7.42
CA TRP A 486 -7.89 -15.91 -7.73
C TRP A 486 -8.02 -17.25 -7.01
N GLY A 487 -7.20 -17.47 -5.97
CA GLY A 487 -7.28 -18.61 -5.06
C GLY A 487 -8.34 -18.47 -3.97
N ASN A 488 -8.35 -19.41 -3.03
CA ASN A 488 -9.27 -19.41 -1.89
C ASN A 488 -8.76 -18.46 -0.78
N PRO A 489 -9.38 -17.29 -0.56
CA PRO A 489 -8.92 -16.35 0.46
C PRO A 489 -9.08 -16.90 1.89
N ARG A 490 -9.96 -17.90 2.10
CA ARG A 490 -10.24 -18.47 3.41
C ARG A 490 -9.04 -19.23 3.96
N GLU A 491 -8.22 -19.82 3.10
CA GLU A 491 -6.97 -20.50 3.49
C GLU A 491 -5.91 -19.52 3.99
N LYS A 492 -6.02 -18.24 3.65
CA LYS A 492 -5.12 -17.17 4.10
C LYS A 492 -5.52 -16.56 5.44
N LEU A 493 -6.70 -16.89 5.96
CA LEU A 493 -7.11 -16.49 7.32
C LEU A 493 -6.41 -17.37 8.35
N LEU A 494 -6.18 -16.85 9.56
CA LEU A 494 -5.69 -17.66 10.69
C LEU A 494 -6.64 -18.85 10.92
N GLN A 495 -6.09 -20.05 11.05
CA GLN A 495 -6.84 -21.30 11.23
C GLN A 495 -6.42 -22.06 12.49
N GLY A 496 -7.33 -22.90 12.99
CA GLY A 496 -7.03 -23.92 13.99
C GLY A 496 -6.34 -23.38 15.25
N GLU A 497 -5.28 -24.06 15.67
CA GLU A 497 -4.50 -23.72 16.86
C GLU A 497 -3.85 -22.33 16.78
N GLU A 498 -3.42 -21.91 15.60
CA GLU A 498 -2.80 -20.59 15.40
C GLU A 498 -3.78 -19.46 15.73
N TRP A 499 -5.04 -19.57 15.31
CA TRP A 499 -6.07 -18.61 15.69
C TRP A 499 -6.33 -18.63 17.21
N GLN A 500 -6.44 -19.81 17.82
CA GLN A 500 -6.72 -19.92 19.26
C GLN A 500 -5.62 -19.27 20.11
N VAL A 501 -4.35 -19.43 19.74
CA VAL A 501 -3.22 -18.80 20.43
C VAL A 501 -3.22 -17.27 20.24
N GLN A 502 -3.53 -16.80 19.04
CA GLN A 502 -3.46 -15.37 18.70
C GLN A 502 -4.71 -14.58 19.09
N ARG A 503 -5.83 -15.24 19.37
CA ARG A 503 -7.14 -14.62 19.65
C ARG A 503 -7.09 -13.52 20.71
N VAL A 504 -6.62 -13.83 21.91
CA VAL A 504 -6.55 -12.87 23.02
C VAL A 504 -5.55 -11.73 22.76
N PRO A 505 -4.30 -12.01 22.31
CA PRO A 505 -3.37 -10.97 21.88
C PRO A 505 -3.94 -10.02 20.84
N ILE A 506 -4.62 -10.53 19.81
CA ILE A 506 -5.21 -9.73 18.73
C ILE A 506 -6.32 -8.84 19.25
N CYS A 507 -7.30 -9.38 19.97
CA CYS A 507 -8.39 -8.58 20.54
C CYS A 507 -7.84 -7.43 21.41
N ARG A 508 -6.84 -7.71 22.26
CA ARG A 508 -6.19 -6.69 23.09
C ARG A 508 -5.46 -5.63 22.25
N ALA A 509 -4.70 -6.05 21.24
CA ALA A 509 -3.95 -5.14 20.38
C ALA A 509 -4.86 -4.22 19.54
N LEU A 510 -6.05 -4.70 19.17
CA LEU A 510 -7.05 -3.96 18.40
C LEU A 510 -8.03 -3.18 19.29
N GLY A 511 -7.93 -3.28 20.62
CA GLY A 511 -8.80 -2.59 21.57
C GLY A 511 -10.22 -3.17 21.70
N HIS A 512 -10.42 -4.42 21.28
CA HIS A 512 -11.73 -5.09 21.30
C HIS A 512 -11.86 -6.12 22.42
N PRO A 513 -13.06 -6.29 23.02
CA PRO A 513 -13.30 -7.38 23.96
C PRO A 513 -13.29 -8.75 23.26
N THR A 514 -12.88 -9.78 24.00
CA THR A 514 -12.94 -11.18 23.54
C THR A 514 -14.36 -11.74 23.52
N ASP A 515 -15.30 -11.04 24.16
CA ASP A 515 -16.71 -11.41 24.28
C ASP A 515 -17.53 -10.47 23.38
N GLY A 516 -18.19 -11.04 22.37
CA GLY A 516 -18.95 -10.29 21.37
C GLY A 516 -20.17 -9.58 21.95
N HIS A 517 -20.79 -10.14 23.00
CA HIS A 517 -21.92 -9.51 23.66
C HIS A 517 -21.51 -8.16 24.27
N LYS A 518 -20.39 -8.15 24.99
CA LYS A 518 -19.82 -6.92 25.58
C LYS A 518 -19.45 -5.91 24.51
N GLY A 519 -18.84 -6.35 23.40
CA GLY A 519 -18.43 -5.47 22.31
C GLY A 519 -19.61 -4.78 21.63
N VAL A 520 -20.65 -5.54 21.30
CA VAL A 520 -21.89 -5.01 20.72
C VAL A 520 -22.63 -4.08 21.70
N GLN A 521 -22.69 -4.43 22.98
CA GLN A 521 -23.33 -3.59 24.00
C GLN A 521 -22.59 -2.26 24.17
N GLN A 522 -21.25 -2.27 24.22
CA GLN A 522 -20.43 -1.05 24.29
C GLN A 522 -20.69 -0.13 23.10
N LEU A 523 -20.72 -0.70 21.89
CA LEU A 523 -20.98 0.05 20.65
C LEU A 523 -22.39 0.65 20.63
N ALA A 524 -23.41 -0.10 21.06
CA ALA A 524 -24.78 0.40 21.16
C ALA A 524 -24.93 1.55 22.16
N VAL A 525 -24.31 1.42 23.35
CA VAL A 525 -24.29 2.47 24.39
C VAL A 525 -23.55 3.71 23.90
N GLN A 526 -22.44 3.55 23.18
CA GLN A 526 -21.70 4.66 22.61
C GLN A 526 -22.57 5.44 21.61
N LEU A 527 -23.25 4.75 20.69
CA LEU A 527 -24.13 5.37 19.70
C LEU A 527 -25.27 6.16 20.36
N ASP A 528 -25.98 5.56 21.32
CA ASP A 528 -27.09 6.22 22.04
C ASP A 528 -26.61 7.47 22.80
N LYS A 529 -25.45 7.38 23.49
CA LYS A 529 -24.86 8.54 24.18
C LYS A 529 -24.49 9.66 23.22
N THR A 530 -23.85 9.35 22.10
CA THR A 530 -23.46 10.36 21.10
C THR A 530 -24.70 11.02 20.51
N TRP A 531 -25.72 10.25 20.15
CA TRP A 531 -27.01 10.81 19.69
C TRP A 531 -27.59 11.82 20.68
N LYS A 532 -27.73 11.44 21.95
CA LYS A 532 -28.28 12.31 23.00
C LYS A 532 -27.44 13.57 23.19
N ALA A 533 -26.12 13.44 23.15
CA ALA A 533 -25.20 14.56 23.28
C ALA A 533 -25.36 15.56 22.12
N VAL A 534 -25.36 15.09 20.88
CA VAL A 534 -25.53 15.95 19.69
C VAL A 534 -26.93 16.57 19.66
N ALA A 535 -27.97 15.78 19.95
CA ALA A 535 -29.34 16.29 20.02
C ALA A 535 -29.49 17.42 21.05
N SER A 536 -28.83 17.33 22.21
CA SER A 536 -28.87 18.37 23.24
C SER A 536 -28.20 19.69 22.83
N ARG A 537 -27.27 19.65 21.87
CA ARG A 537 -26.57 20.84 21.34
C ARG A 537 -27.15 21.36 20.03
N PHE A 538 -28.02 20.59 19.39
CA PHE A 538 -28.48 20.86 18.04
C PHE A 538 -29.21 22.20 17.90
N GLU A 539 -30.09 22.56 18.85
CA GLU A 539 -30.80 23.84 18.82
C GLU A 539 -29.87 25.07 18.90
N GLY A 540 -28.64 24.90 19.42
CA GLY A 540 -27.62 25.94 19.47
C GLY A 540 -26.67 25.98 18.27
N ASN A 541 -26.80 25.06 17.31
CA ASN A 541 -25.90 24.93 16.16
C ASN A 541 -26.52 25.60 14.92
N ALA A 542 -26.19 26.87 14.67
CA ALA A 542 -26.70 27.62 13.52
C ALA A 542 -26.18 27.10 12.16
N GLU A 543 -25.09 26.34 12.16
CA GLU A 543 -24.40 25.87 10.96
C GLU A 543 -25.01 24.60 10.36
N VAL A 544 -25.96 23.98 11.05
CA VAL A 544 -26.62 22.74 10.60
C VAL A 544 -28.13 22.87 10.77
N ASN A 545 -28.86 22.69 9.66
CA ASN A 545 -30.33 22.78 9.64
C ASN A 545 -30.95 21.53 9.03
N ILE A 546 -32.17 21.20 9.44
CA ILE A 546 -32.97 20.12 8.82
C ILE A 546 -33.82 20.72 7.71
N CYS A 547 -33.68 20.18 6.50
CA CYS A 547 -34.47 20.52 5.34
C CYS A 547 -35.50 19.41 5.04
N HIS A 548 -36.74 19.81 4.79
CA HIS A 548 -37.88 18.92 4.51
C HIS A 548 -38.35 18.98 3.04
N ASP A 549 -37.58 19.60 2.15
CA ASP A 549 -37.97 19.79 0.74
C ASP A 549 -37.96 18.50 -0.09
N GLY A 550 -37.35 17.43 0.44
CA GLY A 550 -37.27 16.11 -0.18
C GLY A 550 -38.28 15.10 0.35
N LYS A 551 -38.26 13.88 -0.20
CA LYS A 551 -39.09 12.75 0.28
C LYS A 551 -38.82 12.39 1.75
N TYR A 552 -37.64 12.72 2.25
CA TYR A 552 -37.19 12.48 3.62
C TYR A 552 -36.45 13.71 4.14
N PRO A 553 -36.45 13.94 5.47
CA PRO A 553 -35.64 15.00 6.06
C PRO A 553 -34.15 14.77 5.77
N SER A 554 -33.46 15.86 5.44
CA SER A 554 -32.04 15.89 5.09
C SER A 554 -31.34 17.01 5.85
N LEU A 555 -30.03 16.89 6.06
CA LEU A 555 -29.24 17.93 6.72
C LEU A 555 -28.63 18.88 5.70
N THR A 556 -28.79 20.19 5.92
CA THR A 556 -28.02 21.22 5.24
C THR A 556 -26.92 21.67 6.19
N ILE A 557 -25.67 21.51 5.74
CA ILE A 557 -24.48 21.92 6.50
C ILE A 557 -23.90 23.14 5.79
N SER A 558 -23.76 24.25 6.52
CA SER A 558 -23.11 25.45 6.02
C SER A 558 -21.69 25.18 5.53
N SER A 559 -21.28 25.90 4.48
CA SER A 559 -19.91 25.84 3.99
C SER A 559 -18.97 26.46 5.01
N LEU A 560 -17.82 25.82 5.25
CA LEU A 560 -16.78 26.39 6.10
C LEU A 560 -16.26 27.69 5.50
N GLU A 561 -16.32 28.78 6.26
CA GLU A 561 -15.71 30.05 5.86
C GLU A 561 -14.19 29.90 5.74
N LYS A 562 -13.59 30.65 4.81
CA LYS A 562 -12.14 30.67 4.66
C LYS A 562 -11.55 31.34 5.91
N LEU A 563 -10.61 30.66 6.57
CA LEU A 563 -9.85 31.26 7.66
C LEU A 563 -9.17 32.55 7.20
N GLU A 564 -9.35 33.62 7.97
CA GLU A 564 -8.65 34.87 7.75
C GLU A 564 -7.13 34.64 7.79
N GLU A 565 -6.42 35.21 6.83
CA GLU A 565 -4.96 35.17 6.79
C GLU A 565 -4.46 36.51 7.34
N PRO A 566 -3.93 36.54 8.58
CA PRO A 566 -3.52 37.80 9.18
C PRO A 566 -2.33 38.38 8.40
N PRO A 567 -2.14 39.72 8.40
CA PRO A 567 -0.98 40.36 7.75
C PRO A 567 0.37 39.85 8.28
N SER A 568 0.42 39.37 9.53
CA SER A 568 1.61 38.71 10.11
C SER A 568 1.98 37.42 9.38
N LEU A 569 1.00 36.55 9.07
CA LEU A 569 1.21 35.31 8.32
C LEU A 569 1.68 35.56 6.89
N HIS A 570 1.11 36.56 6.21
CA HIS A 570 1.57 36.95 4.87
C HIS A 570 3.01 37.43 4.89
N ARG A 571 3.38 38.29 5.85
CA ARG A 571 4.76 38.75 6.03
C ARG A 571 5.69 37.59 6.33
N LEU A 572 5.31 36.68 7.23
CA LEU A 572 6.11 35.50 7.57
C LEU A 572 6.34 34.60 6.35
N ASN A 573 5.28 34.26 5.60
CA ASN A 573 5.40 33.44 4.38
C ASN A 573 6.31 34.08 3.34
N SER A 574 6.13 35.37 3.06
CA SER A 574 6.97 36.11 2.11
C SER A 574 8.43 36.16 2.58
N ARG A 575 8.66 36.40 3.87
CA ARG A 575 9.99 36.48 4.45
C ARG A 575 10.74 35.14 4.39
N VAL A 576 10.07 34.05 4.76
CA VAL A 576 10.61 32.69 4.63
C VAL A 576 10.95 32.40 3.18
N ARG A 577 10.04 32.66 2.24
CA ARG A 577 10.28 32.45 0.79
C ARG A 577 11.50 33.20 0.27
N GLN A 578 11.70 34.45 0.69
CA GLN A 578 12.84 35.27 0.28
C GLN A 578 14.17 34.72 0.80
N LEU A 579 14.18 34.14 2.01
CA LEU A 579 15.39 33.60 2.65
C LEU A 579 15.80 32.23 2.11
N LEU A 580 14.90 31.48 1.47
CA LEU A 580 15.24 30.17 0.92
C LEU A 580 16.21 30.30 -0.27
N PRO A 581 17.33 29.57 -0.28
CA PRO A 581 18.28 29.64 -1.38
C PRO A 581 17.75 28.94 -2.64
N PRO A 582 18.08 29.44 -3.85
CA PRO A 582 17.79 28.71 -5.08
C PRO A 582 18.61 27.43 -5.15
N VAL A 583 18.02 26.34 -5.67
CA VAL A 583 18.68 25.04 -5.73
C VAL A 583 18.25 24.23 -6.95
N ASP A 584 19.19 23.51 -7.58
CA ASP A 584 18.86 22.52 -8.60
C ASP A 584 18.34 21.23 -7.94
N LEU A 585 17.30 20.62 -8.50
CA LEU A 585 16.74 19.37 -7.95
C LEU A 585 17.80 18.25 -7.85
N THR A 586 18.79 18.24 -8.75
CA THR A 586 19.92 17.30 -8.73
C THR A 586 20.82 17.49 -7.50
N GLU A 587 21.14 18.73 -7.14
CA GLU A 587 21.91 19.06 -5.95
C GLU A 587 21.11 18.81 -4.67
N LEU A 588 19.82 19.15 -4.68
CA LEU A 588 18.90 18.91 -3.55
C LEU A 588 18.90 17.44 -3.16
N LEU A 589 18.83 16.51 -4.13
CA LEU A 589 18.86 15.07 -3.85
C LEU A 589 20.18 14.61 -3.23
N LEU A 590 21.32 15.14 -3.71
CA LEU A 590 22.62 14.83 -3.13
C LEU A 590 22.75 15.38 -1.70
N GLU A 591 22.20 16.57 -1.46
CA GLU A 591 22.25 17.21 -0.14
C GLU A 591 21.40 16.45 0.88
N ILE A 592 20.19 16.05 0.48
CA ILE A 592 19.34 15.20 1.31
C ILE A 592 19.98 13.82 1.54
N ASP A 593 20.67 13.25 0.56
CA ASP A 593 21.42 12.01 0.75
C ASP A 593 22.59 12.18 1.74
N ALA A 594 23.34 13.29 1.68
CA ALA A 594 24.42 13.56 2.62
C ALA A 594 23.91 13.61 4.08
N ARG A 595 22.69 14.13 4.29
CA ARG A 595 22.06 14.23 5.62
C ARG A 595 21.42 12.94 6.11
N THR A 596 20.72 12.23 5.24
CA THR A 596 19.88 11.08 5.61
C THR A 596 20.49 9.72 5.29
N GLY A 597 21.45 9.69 4.36
CA GLY A 597 22.02 8.47 3.80
C GLY A 597 21.01 7.59 3.07
N PHE A 598 19.90 8.14 2.57
CA PHE A 598 18.82 7.33 1.98
C PHE A 598 19.28 6.50 0.78
N THR A 599 20.34 6.89 0.06
CA THR A 599 20.87 6.09 -1.05
C THR A 599 21.49 4.77 -0.60
N ARG A 600 21.90 4.65 0.68
CA ARG A 600 22.43 3.42 1.29
C ARG A 600 21.37 2.32 1.39
N GLU A 601 20.10 2.69 1.30
CA GLU A 601 18.95 1.81 1.37
C GLU A 601 18.76 1.03 0.05
N PHE A 602 19.34 1.51 -1.04
CA PHE A 602 19.36 0.82 -2.33
C PHE A 602 20.43 -0.27 -2.30
N THR A 603 20.03 -1.49 -1.95
CA THR A 603 20.94 -2.65 -1.97
C THR A 603 20.97 -3.30 -3.34
N HIS A 604 22.10 -3.92 -3.71
CA HIS A 604 22.20 -4.67 -4.97
C HIS A 604 21.32 -5.91 -4.92
N VAL A 605 20.59 -6.20 -6.00
CA VAL A 605 19.61 -7.29 -6.06
C VAL A 605 20.21 -8.69 -5.86
N SER A 606 21.51 -8.87 -6.14
CA SER A 606 22.24 -10.13 -5.91
C SER A 606 22.91 -10.21 -4.53
N GLU A 607 22.84 -9.15 -3.72
CA GLU A 607 23.41 -8.93 -2.38
C GLU A 607 24.90 -9.21 -2.16
N SER A 608 25.59 -9.82 -3.12
CA SER A 608 27.04 -9.81 -3.22
C SER A 608 27.46 -8.36 -3.43
N GLY A 609 28.09 -7.74 -2.41
CA GLY A 609 28.43 -6.32 -2.37
C GLY A 609 29.22 -5.85 -3.59
N ALA A 610 28.51 -5.51 -4.66
CA ALA A 610 29.06 -4.88 -5.85
C ALA A 610 29.44 -3.46 -5.45
N ARG A 611 30.67 -3.30 -4.98
CA ARG A 611 31.24 -1.99 -4.69
C ARG A 611 31.46 -1.29 -6.01
N ALA A 612 30.87 -0.12 -6.13
CA ALA A 612 31.16 0.75 -7.23
C ALA A 612 31.24 2.19 -6.72
N GLN A 613 32.30 2.87 -7.12
CA GLN A 613 32.56 4.25 -6.75
C GLN A 613 31.39 5.14 -7.18
N ASP A 614 31.12 6.16 -6.37
CA ASP A 614 30.12 7.20 -6.65
C ASP A 614 28.72 6.65 -6.98
N LEU A 615 28.35 5.53 -6.34
CA LEU A 615 27.05 4.90 -6.55
C LEU A 615 25.88 5.82 -6.21
N HIS A 616 26.01 6.66 -5.17
CA HIS A 616 25.00 7.63 -4.77
C HIS A 616 24.69 8.63 -5.89
N ILE A 617 25.69 9.11 -6.62
CA ILE A 617 25.51 9.95 -7.82
C ILE A 617 24.70 9.21 -8.90
N SER A 618 25.08 7.97 -9.20
CA SER A 618 24.34 7.15 -10.18
C SER A 618 22.89 6.91 -9.74
N LEU A 619 22.64 6.70 -8.45
CA LEU A 619 21.31 6.48 -7.88
C LEU A 619 20.45 7.74 -7.98
N CYS A 620 20.97 8.90 -7.56
CA CYS A 620 20.27 10.18 -7.69
C CYS A 620 19.93 10.49 -9.16
N ALA A 621 20.83 10.19 -10.09
CA ALA A 621 20.54 10.33 -11.52
C ALA A 621 19.41 9.39 -11.98
N VAL A 622 19.43 8.11 -11.58
CA VAL A 622 18.35 7.18 -11.94
C VAL A 622 17.01 7.61 -11.33
N LEU A 623 17.00 8.08 -10.08
CA LEU A 623 15.80 8.59 -9.42
C LEU A 623 15.24 9.81 -10.15
N MET A 624 16.11 10.75 -10.55
CA MET A 624 15.74 11.90 -11.39
C MET A 624 15.11 11.47 -12.71
N ALA A 625 15.73 10.52 -13.42
CA ALA A 625 15.22 10.04 -14.70
C ALA A 625 13.80 9.47 -14.62
N GLU A 626 13.50 8.75 -13.53
CA GLU A 626 12.21 8.12 -13.30
C GLU A 626 11.18 9.13 -12.77
N ALA A 627 11.51 9.88 -11.72
CA ALA A 627 10.63 10.87 -11.09
C ALA A 627 10.25 12.01 -12.04
N CYS A 628 11.22 12.54 -12.80
CA CYS A 628 10.96 13.61 -13.77
C CYS A 628 10.40 13.09 -15.10
N ASN A 629 10.29 11.77 -15.29
CA ASN A 629 9.80 11.13 -16.51
C ASN A 629 10.58 11.53 -17.79
N ILE A 630 11.87 11.82 -17.65
CA ILE A 630 12.75 12.28 -18.74
C ILE A 630 13.60 11.16 -19.36
N GLY A 631 13.66 9.99 -18.71
CA GLY A 631 14.53 8.90 -19.12
C GLY A 631 16.01 9.16 -18.81
N LEU A 632 16.89 8.22 -19.17
CA LEU A 632 18.31 8.31 -18.82
C LEU A 632 19.11 9.27 -19.71
N GLU A 633 18.66 9.50 -20.96
CA GLU A 633 19.45 10.22 -21.97
C GLU A 633 19.95 11.60 -21.51
N PRO A 634 19.10 12.46 -20.90
CA PRO A 634 19.53 13.81 -20.47
C PRO A 634 20.58 13.82 -19.34
N LEU A 635 20.79 12.68 -18.67
CA LEU A 635 21.67 12.56 -17.51
C LEU A 635 23.01 11.88 -17.85
N ILE A 636 23.18 11.43 -19.09
CA ILE A 636 24.40 10.73 -19.52
C ILE A 636 25.53 11.74 -19.67
N LYS A 637 26.64 11.50 -18.96
CA LYS A 637 27.90 12.23 -19.13
C LYS A 637 29.02 11.24 -19.40
N HIS A 638 29.53 11.22 -20.63
CA HIS A 638 30.56 10.24 -21.06
C HIS A 638 31.86 10.36 -20.27
N ASN A 639 32.20 11.56 -19.80
CA ASN A 639 33.44 11.84 -19.08
C ASN A 639 33.34 11.55 -17.57
N ILE A 640 32.17 11.15 -17.06
CA ILE A 640 31.95 10.86 -15.64
C ILE A 640 31.55 9.38 -15.52
N PRO A 641 32.42 8.50 -14.99
CA PRO A 641 32.16 7.06 -14.89
C PRO A 641 30.80 6.71 -14.26
N ALA A 642 30.41 7.46 -13.22
CA ALA A 642 29.14 7.33 -12.50
C ALA A 642 27.88 7.65 -13.34
N LEU A 643 28.03 8.41 -14.43
CA LEU A 643 26.92 8.89 -15.26
C LEU A 643 26.98 8.35 -16.70
N THR A 644 27.75 7.29 -16.95
CA THR A 644 27.76 6.63 -18.26
C THR A 644 26.45 5.85 -18.50
N ARG A 645 26.05 5.68 -19.78
CA ARG A 645 24.84 4.93 -20.16
C ARG A 645 24.79 3.53 -19.54
N HIS A 646 25.91 2.80 -19.64
CA HIS A 646 26.03 1.45 -19.10
C HIS A 646 25.85 1.45 -17.58
N ARG A 647 26.49 2.41 -16.89
CA ARG A 647 26.40 2.57 -15.45
C ARG A 647 24.98 2.84 -14.97
N LEU A 648 24.29 3.82 -15.56
CA LEU A 648 22.93 4.18 -15.15
C LEU A 648 21.94 3.05 -15.44
N SER A 649 22.07 2.37 -16.59
CA SER A 649 21.24 1.20 -16.91
C SER A 649 21.47 0.06 -15.92
N TRP A 650 22.72 -0.18 -15.53
CA TRP A 650 23.07 -1.19 -14.54
C TRP A 650 22.51 -0.85 -13.15
N VAL A 651 22.63 0.40 -12.70
CA VAL A 651 22.07 0.84 -11.41
C VAL A 651 20.55 0.68 -11.40
N LYS A 652 19.87 1.16 -12.44
CA LYS A 652 18.41 1.01 -12.55
C LYS A 652 17.95 -0.45 -12.48
N GLN A 653 18.67 -1.38 -13.11
CA GLN A 653 18.28 -2.80 -13.14
C GLN A 653 18.55 -3.52 -11.82
N ASN A 654 19.60 -3.13 -11.08
CA ASN A 654 20.09 -3.91 -9.94
C ASN A 654 19.81 -3.26 -8.58
N TYR A 655 19.44 -1.98 -8.56
CA TYR A 655 19.25 -1.23 -7.32
C TYR A 655 17.86 -0.64 -7.19
N LEU A 656 17.28 -0.08 -8.26
CA LEU A 656 15.95 0.54 -8.21
C LEU A 656 14.86 -0.54 -8.22
N ARG A 657 14.10 -0.63 -7.12
CA ARG A 657 12.92 -1.48 -6.97
C ARG A 657 12.00 -0.95 -5.88
N ALA A 658 10.73 -1.34 -5.92
CA ALA A 658 9.71 -0.98 -4.92
C ALA A 658 10.21 -1.11 -3.47
N GLU A 659 10.88 -2.19 -3.09
CA GLU A 659 11.32 -2.41 -1.70
C GLU A 659 12.43 -1.46 -1.25
N THR A 660 13.37 -1.15 -2.15
CA THR A 660 14.42 -0.17 -1.87
C THR A 660 13.88 1.25 -1.86
N LEU A 661 12.90 1.55 -2.72
CA LEU A 661 12.21 2.83 -2.73
C LEU A 661 11.43 3.03 -1.43
N VAL A 662 10.70 2.02 -0.97
CA VAL A 662 10.00 2.04 0.32
C VAL A 662 10.99 2.24 1.45
N SER A 663 12.08 1.49 1.50
CA SER A 663 13.07 1.64 2.58
C SER A 663 13.78 3.00 2.57
N ALA A 664 14.15 3.51 1.39
CA ALA A 664 14.67 4.86 1.23
C ALA A 664 13.66 5.92 1.68
N ASN A 665 12.39 5.70 1.38
CA ASN A 665 11.33 6.60 1.78
C ASN A 665 11.13 6.63 3.29
N VAL A 666 11.25 5.48 3.97
CA VAL A 666 11.24 5.38 5.44
C VAL A 666 12.31 6.29 6.04
N ARG A 667 13.54 6.29 5.52
CA ARG A 667 14.60 7.21 6.00
C ARG A 667 14.22 8.68 5.90
N LEU A 668 13.61 9.10 4.80
CA LEU A 668 13.20 10.49 4.62
C LEU A 668 12.04 10.87 5.55
N VAL A 669 11.05 9.99 5.71
CA VAL A 669 9.89 10.20 6.56
C VAL A 669 10.30 10.25 8.04
N ASP A 670 11.13 9.30 8.48
CA ASP A 670 11.62 9.25 9.85
C ASP A 670 12.45 10.49 10.16
N PHE A 671 13.35 10.90 9.26
CA PHE A 671 14.14 12.12 9.44
C PHE A 671 13.24 13.37 9.49
N GLN A 672 12.24 13.49 8.61
CA GLN A 672 11.26 14.58 8.65
C GLN A 672 10.59 14.68 10.03
N SER A 673 10.21 13.55 10.63
CA SER A 673 9.55 13.53 11.95
C SER A 673 10.43 14.04 13.10
N THR A 674 11.76 14.09 12.91
CA THR A 674 12.69 14.64 13.91
C THR A 674 12.79 16.15 13.91
N LEU A 675 12.28 16.83 12.86
CA LEU A 675 12.37 18.28 12.74
C LEU A 675 11.33 18.97 13.62
N GLU A 676 11.74 20.01 14.35
CA GLU A 676 10.86 20.78 15.24
C GLU A 676 9.68 21.35 14.45
N LEU A 677 9.93 21.90 13.26
CA LEU A 677 8.88 22.48 12.41
C LEU A 677 7.85 21.41 11.97
N ALA A 678 8.29 20.18 11.71
CA ALA A 678 7.37 19.09 11.37
C ALA A 678 6.44 18.76 12.54
N GLY A 679 6.97 18.72 13.77
CA GLY A 679 6.19 18.52 14.99
C GLY A 679 5.19 19.64 15.29
N ARG A 680 5.34 20.83 14.70
CA ARG A 680 4.34 21.92 14.79
C ARG A 680 3.12 21.68 13.91
N TRP A 681 3.24 20.91 12.82
CA TRP A 681 2.12 20.63 11.91
C TRP A 681 1.24 19.46 12.34
N GLY A 682 1.81 18.50 13.07
CA GLY A 682 1.12 17.31 13.54
C GLY A 682 2.04 16.26 14.18
N GLY A 683 1.44 15.29 14.86
CA GLY A 683 2.14 14.23 15.60
C GLY A 683 2.47 12.98 14.77
N GLY A 684 2.04 12.91 13.51
CA GLY A 684 2.15 11.70 12.70
C GLY A 684 1.00 10.71 12.91
N GLU A 685 -0.04 11.11 13.64
CA GLU A 685 -1.21 10.30 14.01
C GLU A 685 -2.38 10.46 13.02
N VAL A 686 -2.34 11.51 12.20
CA VAL A 686 -3.36 11.81 11.19
C VAL A 686 -2.75 11.69 9.79
N ALA A 687 -3.51 11.08 8.88
CA ALA A 687 -3.13 10.94 7.48
C ALA A 687 -4.30 11.26 6.54
N SER A 688 -3.97 11.56 5.27
CA SER A 688 -4.92 11.53 4.16
C SER A 688 -4.49 10.55 3.09
N ALA A 689 -5.45 10.03 2.33
CA ALA A 689 -5.18 9.23 1.14
C ALA A 689 -5.99 9.72 -0.06
N ASP A 690 -5.29 10.08 -1.14
CA ASP A 690 -5.88 10.59 -2.37
C ASP A 690 -5.13 10.12 -3.64
N GLY A 691 -5.87 10.06 -4.74
CA GLY A 691 -5.43 9.53 -6.03
C GLY A 691 -4.94 10.58 -7.02
N MET A 692 -3.64 10.60 -7.29
CA MET A 692 -3.05 11.35 -8.39
C MET A 692 -3.18 10.59 -9.71
N ARG A 693 -3.80 11.22 -10.73
CA ARG A 693 -4.22 10.53 -11.97
C ARG A 693 -3.28 10.84 -13.14
N PHE A 694 -2.79 9.80 -13.81
CA PHE A 694 -1.86 9.88 -14.93
C PHE A 694 -2.42 9.22 -16.19
N VAL A 695 -2.22 9.86 -17.35
CA VAL A 695 -2.57 9.27 -18.66
C VAL A 695 -1.54 8.21 -19.04
N THR A 696 -2.01 7.10 -19.60
CA THR A 696 -1.18 5.97 -20.05
C THR A 696 -1.45 5.70 -21.53
N PRO A 697 -0.66 6.27 -22.46
CA PRO A 697 -0.89 6.14 -23.90
C PRO A 697 -0.48 4.75 -24.44
N VAL A 698 0.34 4.01 -23.69
CA VAL A 698 0.75 2.65 -24.07
C VAL A 698 -0.32 1.62 -23.73
N LYS A 699 -0.42 0.56 -24.54
CA LYS A 699 -1.29 -0.58 -24.22
C LYS A 699 -0.76 -1.30 -22.98
N THR A 700 -1.61 -1.39 -21.96
CA THR A 700 -1.37 -2.13 -20.72
C THR A 700 -2.72 -2.59 -20.17
N VAL A 701 -2.72 -3.76 -19.50
CA VAL A 701 -3.87 -4.25 -18.74
C VAL A 701 -4.08 -3.47 -17.44
N ASN A 702 -3.05 -2.74 -16.99
CA ASN A 702 -3.06 -2.00 -15.73
C ASN A 702 -3.60 -0.56 -15.86
N SER A 703 -4.12 -0.15 -17.02
CA SER A 703 -4.76 1.16 -17.19
C SER A 703 -6.26 1.01 -17.40
N GLY A 704 -7.05 1.97 -16.92
CA GLY A 704 -8.51 1.98 -17.03
C GLY A 704 -9.04 3.21 -17.77
N PRO A 705 -10.22 3.13 -18.42
CA PRO A 705 -10.85 4.28 -19.06
C PRO A 705 -11.64 5.10 -18.02
N ASN A 706 -11.54 6.43 -18.09
CA ASN A 706 -12.43 7.34 -17.38
C ASN A 706 -12.53 8.66 -18.18
N ARG A 707 -13.72 8.99 -18.68
CA ARG A 707 -13.93 10.17 -19.52
C ARG A 707 -13.67 11.49 -18.78
N LYS A 708 -13.95 11.55 -17.48
CA LYS A 708 -13.75 12.75 -16.66
C LYS A 708 -12.26 13.09 -16.54
N TYR A 709 -11.41 12.09 -16.32
CA TYR A 709 -10.00 12.30 -15.99
C TYR A 709 -9.04 12.05 -17.16
N PHE A 710 -9.39 11.18 -18.10
CA PHE A 710 -8.51 10.76 -19.20
C PHE A 710 -9.10 11.03 -20.60
N GLY A 711 -10.25 11.69 -20.69
CA GLY A 711 -10.92 11.97 -21.96
C GLY A 711 -11.27 10.69 -22.74
N SER A 712 -10.82 10.60 -23.99
CA SER A 712 -10.96 9.39 -24.83
C SER A 712 -9.89 8.32 -24.53
N GLY A 713 -8.87 8.66 -23.74
CA GLY A 713 -7.74 7.80 -23.39
C GLY A 713 -7.99 6.88 -22.19
N ARG A 714 -6.89 6.37 -21.65
CA ARG A 714 -6.84 5.53 -20.45
C ARG A 714 -5.74 6.04 -19.53
N GLY A 715 -5.82 5.67 -18.25
CA GLY A 715 -4.82 6.08 -17.28
C GLY A 715 -4.74 5.17 -16.07
N ILE A 716 -3.84 5.54 -15.18
CA ILE A 716 -3.61 4.92 -13.87
C ILE A 716 -3.79 5.98 -12.78
N THR A 717 -4.15 5.54 -11.59
CA THR A 717 -4.18 6.39 -10.40
C THR A 717 -3.06 5.94 -9.46
N TRP A 718 -2.19 6.87 -9.09
CA TRP A 718 -1.24 6.72 -8.01
C TRP A 718 -1.91 7.17 -6.72
N TYR A 719 -2.36 6.20 -5.92
CA TYR A 719 -3.04 6.45 -4.65
C TYR A 719 -2.01 6.69 -3.56
N ASN A 720 -1.84 7.94 -3.14
CA ASN A 720 -0.79 8.35 -2.20
C ASN A 720 -1.33 8.53 -0.78
N PHE A 721 -0.47 8.34 0.20
CA PHE A 721 -0.79 8.54 1.61
C PHE A 721 0.13 9.60 2.19
N VAL A 722 -0.44 10.62 2.83
CA VAL A 722 0.26 11.82 3.29
C VAL A 722 -0.04 12.04 4.76
N SER A 723 0.99 12.19 5.59
CA SER A 723 0.83 12.51 7.01
C SER A 723 0.51 13.98 7.24
N ASP A 724 0.04 14.30 8.42
CA ASP A 724 -0.09 15.66 8.96
C ASP A 724 1.25 16.43 9.05
N GLN A 725 2.38 15.74 8.90
CA GLN A 725 3.73 16.31 8.79
C GLN A 725 4.21 16.54 7.35
N TYR A 726 3.28 16.52 6.36
CA TYR A 726 3.52 16.68 4.91
C TYR A 726 4.33 15.57 4.21
N SER A 727 4.75 14.54 4.96
CA SER A 727 5.51 13.42 4.40
C SER A 727 4.59 12.40 3.74
N GLY A 728 4.95 11.93 2.55
CA GLY A 728 4.25 10.84 1.87
C GLY A 728 4.80 9.49 2.33
N PHE A 729 4.07 8.70 3.11
CA PHE A 729 4.63 7.48 3.72
C PHE A 729 4.34 6.20 2.94
N HIS A 730 3.34 6.21 2.05
CA HIS A 730 2.99 5.05 1.24
C HIS A 730 2.33 5.46 -0.10
N GLY A 731 2.34 4.57 -1.08
CA GLY A 731 1.67 4.82 -2.36
C GLY A 731 1.45 3.55 -3.19
N ILE A 732 0.28 3.44 -3.81
CA ILE A 732 -0.16 2.25 -4.55
C ILE A 732 -0.55 2.63 -5.99
N VAL A 733 -0.16 1.82 -6.96
CA VAL A 733 -0.59 2.00 -8.36
C VAL A 733 -1.87 1.23 -8.62
N VAL A 734 -2.93 1.96 -8.98
CA VAL A 734 -4.28 1.44 -9.16
C VAL A 734 -4.73 1.64 -10.62
N PRO A 735 -5.24 0.59 -11.30
CA PRO A 735 -5.75 0.72 -12.65
C PRO A 735 -6.98 1.63 -12.79
N GLY A 736 -6.87 2.68 -13.61
CA GLY A 736 -7.97 3.61 -13.86
C GLY A 736 -8.36 4.36 -12.59
N THR A 737 -9.67 4.46 -12.32
CA THR A 737 -10.24 5.02 -11.09
C THR A 737 -11.10 3.94 -10.43
N LEU A 738 -10.46 3.02 -9.69
CA LEU A 738 -11.20 2.05 -8.88
C LEU A 738 -11.85 2.77 -7.69
N ARG A 739 -12.72 2.08 -6.94
CA ARG A 739 -13.22 2.63 -5.67
C ARG A 739 -12.02 2.72 -4.73
N ASP A 740 -11.53 3.94 -4.52
CA ASP A 740 -10.30 4.25 -3.77
C ASP A 740 -10.32 3.61 -2.37
N SER A 741 -11.52 3.50 -1.76
CA SER A 741 -11.74 2.88 -0.45
C SER A 741 -11.24 1.45 -0.26
N ILE A 742 -11.09 0.65 -1.32
CA ILE A 742 -10.59 -0.74 -1.22
C ILE A 742 -9.11 -0.78 -0.84
N PHE A 743 -8.33 0.23 -1.25
CA PHE A 743 -6.87 0.26 -1.09
C PHE A 743 -6.39 1.08 0.10
N VAL A 744 -7.30 1.83 0.76
CA VAL A 744 -6.95 2.67 1.92
C VAL A 744 -6.39 1.83 3.06
N LEU A 745 -7.10 0.75 3.43
CA LEU A 745 -6.67 -0.15 4.49
C LEU A 745 -5.37 -0.89 4.15
N GLU A 746 -5.19 -1.25 2.88
CA GLU A 746 -3.97 -1.90 2.41
C GLU A 746 -2.76 -1.00 2.65
N GLY A 747 -2.84 0.27 2.23
CA GLY A 747 -1.72 1.20 2.41
C GLY A 747 -1.42 1.54 3.87
N LEU A 748 -2.42 1.55 4.76
CA LEU A 748 -2.20 1.75 6.20
C LEU A 748 -1.55 0.54 6.88
N LEU A 749 -1.94 -0.68 6.49
CA LEU A 749 -1.41 -1.90 7.08
C LEU A 749 -0.01 -2.26 6.56
N GLU A 750 0.33 -1.87 5.33
CA GLU A 750 1.59 -2.22 4.67
C GLU A 750 2.71 -1.16 4.82
N GLN A 751 2.42 -0.03 5.46
CA GLN A 751 3.41 1.03 5.70
C GLN A 751 4.53 0.55 6.65
N GLN A 752 5.74 1.06 6.45
CA GLN A 752 6.95 0.64 7.19
C GLN A 752 7.69 1.80 7.87
N THR A 753 7.08 2.98 7.96
CA THR A 753 7.69 4.17 8.54
C THR A 753 7.51 4.21 10.06
N GLY A 754 8.24 5.08 10.75
CA GLY A 754 8.05 5.34 12.18
C GLY A 754 6.73 6.04 12.52
N LEU A 755 5.92 6.42 11.53
CA LEU A 755 4.62 7.04 11.75
C LEU A 755 3.59 6.00 12.20
N ASN A 756 2.65 6.42 13.04
CA ASN A 756 1.54 5.59 13.51
C ASN A 756 0.20 6.30 13.29
N PRO A 757 -0.26 6.44 12.03
CA PRO A 757 -1.53 7.07 11.75
C PRO A 757 -2.68 6.23 12.32
N VAL A 758 -3.49 6.84 13.18
CA VAL A 758 -4.71 6.26 13.78
C VAL A 758 -5.98 6.80 13.14
N GLU A 759 -5.91 7.99 12.52
CA GLU A 759 -7.01 8.60 11.78
C GLU A 759 -6.61 8.79 10.30
N ILE A 760 -7.51 8.42 9.38
CA ILE A 760 -7.31 8.63 7.94
C ILE A 760 -8.48 9.36 7.29
N MET A 761 -8.13 10.32 6.44
CA MET A 761 -9.08 11.15 5.70
C MET A 761 -9.01 10.83 4.21
N THR A 762 -10.16 10.71 3.57
CA THR A 762 -10.25 10.42 2.14
C THR A 762 -11.34 11.27 1.49
N ASP A 763 -11.31 11.38 0.16
CA ASP A 763 -12.45 11.91 -0.59
C ASP A 763 -13.69 11.01 -0.51
N THR A 764 -14.86 11.57 -0.87
CA THR A 764 -16.18 10.89 -0.79
C THR A 764 -16.23 9.57 -1.57
N ALA A 765 -15.35 9.40 -2.55
CA ALA A 765 -15.37 8.27 -3.47
C ALA A 765 -15.06 6.94 -2.75
N GLY A 766 -16.11 6.15 -2.49
CA GLY A 766 -15.99 4.78 -2.01
C GLY A 766 -16.40 4.54 -0.57
N THR A 767 -17.02 5.50 0.11
CA THR A 767 -17.60 5.28 1.45
C THR A 767 -18.66 4.18 1.39
N SER A 768 -18.52 3.16 2.23
CA SER A 768 -19.49 2.07 2.37
C SER A 768 -19.46 1.55 3.79
N ASP A 769 -20.57 0.98 4.24
CA ASP A 769 -20.72 0.51 5.62
C ASP A 769 -19.61 -0.50 5.97
N ILE A 770 -19.27 -1.42 5.06
CA ILE A 770 -18.22 -2.41 5.33
C ILE A 770 -16.86 -1.78 5.62
N ILE A 771 -16.53 -0.66 4.96
CA ILE A 771 -15.23 0.00 5.13
C ILE A 771 -15.19 0.63 6.52
N PHE A 772 -16.23 1.36 6.93
CA PHE A 772 -16.36 1.85 8.31
C PHE A 772 -16.24 0.71 9.33
N GLY A 773 -16.86 -0.45 9.05
CA GLY A 773 -16.77 -1.63 9.92
C GLY A 773 -15.35 -2.20 10.02
N LEU A 774 -14.63 -2.32 8.91
CA LEU A 774 -13.25 -2.83 8.89
C LEU A 774 -12.26 -1.87 9.57
N PHE A 775 -12.42 -0.56 9.36
CA PHE A 775 -11.60 0.46 10.03
C PHE A 775 -11.75 0.37 11.55
N TRP A 776 -12.98 0.33 12.03
CA TRP A 776 -13.27 0.17 13.45
C TRP A 776 -12.71 -1.15 14.01
N LEU A 777 -12.87 -2.26 13.27
CA LEU A 777 -12.32 -3.57 13.67
C LEU A 777 -10.80 -3.54 13.83
N LEU A 778 -10.11 -2.74 13.01
CA LEU A 778 -8.65 -2.61 13.04
C LEU A 778 -8.17 -1.51 14.01
N GLY A 779 -9.07 -0.81 14.70
CA GLY A 779 -8.76 0.25 15.64
C GLY A 779 -8.42 1.61 14.98
N TYR A 780 -8.83 1.81 13.74
CA TYR A 780 -8.58 3.05 12.99
C TYR A 780 -9.85 3.90 12.87
N GLN A 781 -9.68 5.22 12.90
CA GLN A 781 -10.73 6.19 12.62
C GLN A 781 -10.75 6.53 11.12
N PHE A 782 -11.90 6.27 10.47
CA PHE A 782 -12.12 6.60 9.05
C PHE A 782 -12.95 7.89 8.93
N SER A 783 -12.35 8.92 8.35
CA SER A 783 -12.90 10.28 8.31
C SER A 783 -13.04 10.82 6.88
N PRO A 784 -13.96 10.26 6.06
CA PRO A 784 -14.10 10.67 4.66
C PRO A 784 -14.84 12.00 4.53
N ARG A 785 -14.36 12.91 3.69
CA ARG A 785 -15.14 14.11 3.31
C ARG A 785 -16.39 13.65 2.56
N LEU A 786 -17.57 13.85 3.12
CA LEU A 786 -18.83 13.44 2.50
C LEU A 786 -19.50 14.64 1.81
N ALA A 787 -19.50 14.66 0.47
CA ALA A 787 -20.21 15.68 -0.30
C ALA A 787 -21.74 15.63 -0.08
N ASP A 788 -22.31 14.42 0.09
CA ASP A 788 -23.74 14.18 0.28
C ASP A 788 -24.08 13.83 1.75
N ALA A 789 -23.36 14.39 2.72
CA ALA A 789 -23.59 14.12 4.15
C ALA A 789 -25.07 14.38 4.56
N GLY A 790 -25.71 15.35 3.90
CA GLY A 790 -27.11 15.71 4.10
C GLY A 790 -28.13 14.63 3.78
N GLU A 791 -27.84 13.78 2.79
CA GLU A 791 -28.75 12.70 2.36
C GLU A 791 -28.45 11.36 3.04
N ALA A 792 -27.43 11.31 3.89
CA ALA A 792 -26.99 10.08 4.54
C ALA A 792 -28.09 9.47 5.43
N VAL A 793 -28.15 8.14 5.47
CA VAL A 793 -29.02 7.40 6.38
C VAL A 793 -28.30 7.25 7.72
N PHE A 794 -28.89 7.81 8.78
CA PHE A 794 -28.44 7.61 10.14
C PHE A 794 -29.13 6.40 10.78
N TRP A 795 -28.42 5.70 11.64
CA TRP A 795 -28.87 4.44 12.25
C TRP A 795 -29.04 4.57 13.76
N ARG A 796 -30.04 3.88 14.30
CA ARG A 796 -30.21 3.61 15.72
C ARG A 796 -30.11 2.10 15.98
N VAL A 797 -29.81 1.71 17.21
CA VAL A 797 -29.82 0.28 17.61
C VAL A 797 -31.15 -0.08 18.27
N ASP A 798 -31.60 0.75 19.21
CA ASP A 798 -32.91 0.60 19.84
C ASP A 798 -33.98 1.36 19.02
N LYS A 799 -35.03 0.64 18.61
CA LYS A 799 -36.16 1.22 17.86
C LYS A 799 -37.02 2.17 18.71
N SER A 800 -36.97 2.04 20.04
CA SER A 800 -37.74 2.85 20.98
C SER A 800 -36.99 4.09 21.47
N ALA A 801 -35.69 4.20 21.16
CA ALA A 801 -34.90 5.38 21.50
C ALA A 801 -35.43 6.63 20.78
N ASN A 802 -35.47 7.76 21.47
CA ASN A 802 -35.90 9.05 20.93
C ASN A 802 -34.77 10.09 21.06
N TYR A 803 -34.46 10.77 19.96
CA TYR A 803 -33.36 11.75 19.87
C TYR A 803 -33.82 13.19 19.64
N GLY A 804 -35.06 13.53 20.05
CA GLY A 804 -35.59 14.89 20.00
C GLY A 804 -35.67 15.43 18.57
N ALA A 805 -35.12 16.62 18.33
CA ALA A 805 -35.14 17.28 17.02
C ALA A 805 -34.49 16.45 15.90
N LEU A 806 -33.60 15.52 16.23
CA LEU A 806 -32.91 14.69 15.25
C LEU A 806 -33.55 13.31 15.04
N ASP A 807 -34.66 13.00 15.72
CA ASP A 807 -35.26 11.66 15.66
C ASP A 807 -35.64 11.25 14.23
N GLU A 808 -36.16 12.20 13.44
CA GLU A 808 -36.56 11.96 12.04
C GLU A 808 -35.40 11.56 11.12
N LEU A 809 -34.15 11.87 11.49
CA LEU A 809 -32.95 11.50 10.73
C LEU A 809 -32.54 10.03 10.96
N ALA A 810 -32.81 9.49 12.16
CA ALA A 810 -32.46 8.13 12.58
C ALA A 810 -33.42 7.08 11.99
N ARG A 811 -33.47 7.00 10.64
CA ARG A 811 -34.40 6.17 9.87
C ARG A 811 -33.99 4.69 9.78
N GLY A 812 -32.71 4.38 9.98
CA GLY A 812 -32.19 3.02 9.94
C GLY A 812 -32.17 2.36 11.33
N CYS A 813 -32.35 1.04 11.38
CA CYS A 813 -32.14 0.24 12.59
C CYS A 813 -31.04 -0.79 12.34
N ALA A 814 -29.91 -0.68 13.04
CA ALA A 814 -28.79 -1.60 12.91
C ALA A 814 -29.07 -2.87 13.72
N ASP A 815 -28.82 -4.04 13.13
CA ASP A 815 -29.05 -5.33 13.79
C ASP A 815 -27.73 -5.91 14.29
N LEU A 816 -27.33 -5.50 15.48
CA LEU A 816 -26.05 -5.92 16.07
C LEU A 816 -26.03 -7.39 16.55
N SER A 817 -27.18 -8.09 16.57
CA SER A 817 -27.20 -9.53 16.89
C SER A 817 -26.39 -10.35 15.87
N LYS A 818 -26.35 -9.90 14.60
CA LYS A 818 -25.52 -10.50 13.55
C LYS A 818 -24.03 -10.34 13.86
N ALA A 819 -23.64 -9.21 14.41
CA ALA A 819 -22.26 -8.93 14.80
C ALA A 819 -21.85 -9.75 16.03
N GLU A 820 -22.74 -9.89 17.00
CA GLU A 820 -22.55 -10.75 18.16
C GLU A 820 -22.32 -12.22 17.75
N TYR A 821 -23.15 -12.76 16.85
CA TYR A 821 -23.03 -14.13 16.36
C TYR A 821 -21.75 -14.40 15.54
N GLN A 822 -21.25 -13.39 14.82
CA GLN A 822 -20.06 -13.50 13.95
C GLN A 822 -18.80 -12.88 14.57
N TRP A 823 -18.82 -12.55 15.87
CA TRP A 823 -17.75 -11.78 16.49
C TRP A 823 -16.37 -12.43 16.37
N ASP A 824 -16.28 -13.75 16.61
CA ASP A 824 -15.01 -14.47 16.53
C ASP A 824 -14.43 -14.44 15.11
N GLU A 825 -15.30 -14.59 14.09
CA GLU A 825 -14.92 -14.51 12.68
C GLU A 825 -14.49 -13.08 12.27
N MET A 826 -15.14 -12.05 12.82
CA MET A 826 -14.71 -10.65 12.62
C MET A 826 -13.33 -10.40 13.22
N MET A 827 -13.08 -10.88 14.44
CA MET A 827 -11.76 -10.76 15.10
C MET A 827 -10.70 -11.57 14.36
N ARG A 828 -11.04 -12.75 13.84
CA ARG A 828 -10.15 -13.59 13.03
C ARG A 828 -9.77 -12.91 11.72
N ALA A 829 -10.73 -12.28 11.05
CA ALA A 829 -10.48 -11.51 9.83
C ALA A 829 -9.59 -10.29 10.11
N ALA A 830 -9.89 -9.51 11.15
CA ALA A 830 -9.09 -8.36 11.56
C ALA A 830 -7.66 -8.75 11.97
N GLY A 831 -7.53 -9.85 12.70
CA GLY A 831 -6.25 -10.46 13.07
C GLY A 831 -5.40 -10.90 11.89
N SER A 832 -6.03 -11.58 10.93
CA SER A 832 -5.38 -12.02 9.68
C SER A 832 -4.87 -10.83 8.85
N LEU A 833 -5.64 -9.73 8.80
CA LEU A 833 -5.22 -8.48 8.19
C LEU A 833 -4.04 -7.85 8.94
N LYS A 834 -4.11 -7.75 10.28
CA LYS A 834 -3.07 -7.14 11.11
C LYS A 834 -1.75 -7.89 11.05
N LEU A 835 -1.79 -9.22 10.92
CA LEU A 835 -0.60 -10.08 10.77
C LEU A 835 -0.14 -10.21 9.31
N GLY A 836 -0.88 -9.65 8.34
CA GLY A 836 -0.52 -9.69 6.93
C GLY A 836 -0.62 -11.08 6.28
N THR A 837 -1.42 -11.99 6.84
CA THR A 837 -1.66 -13.31 6.23
C THR A 837 -2.54 -13.21 4.98
N ILE A 838 -3.39 -12.18 4.91
CA ILE A 838 -4.22 -11.81 3.76
C ILE A 838 -4.15 -10.30 3.50
N HIS A 839 -4.16 -9.88 2.24
CA HIS A 839 -4.22 -8.47 1.86
C HIS A 839 -5.64 -7.89 2.00
N ALA A 840 -5.75 -6.63 2.41
CA ALA A 840 -7.05 -5.97 2.61
C ALA A 840 -7.89 -5.93 1.32
N SER A 841 -7.30 -5.60 0.17
CA SER A 841 -8.06 -5.56 -1.08
C SER A 841 -8.55 -6.95 -1.53
N GLU A 842 -7.87 -8.03 -1.15
CA GLU A 842 -8.29 -9.40 -1.44
C GLU A 842 -9.52 -9.77 -0.60
N LEU A 843 -9.44 -9.53 0.72
CA LEU A 843 -10.56 -9.76 1.63
C LEU A 843 -11.78 -8.92 1.23
N ILE A 844 -11.61 -7.62 1.03
CA ILE A 844 -12.69 -6.70 0.68
C ILE A 844 -13.39 -7.12 -0.63
N ARG A 845 -12.64 -7.58 -1.64
CA ARG A 845 -13.23 -8.07 -2.90
C ARG A 845 -14.12 -9.29 -2.68
N SER A 846 -13.70 -10.21 -1.81
CA SER A 846 -14.51 -11.39 -1.46
C SER A 846 -15.81 -11.01 -0.72
N LEU A 847 -15.79 -9.91 0.06
CA LEU A 847 -16.95 -9.46 0.84
C LEU A 847 -17.92 -8.55 0.06
N LEU A 848 -17.42 -7.65 -0.82
CA LEU A 848 -18.19 -6.53 -1.39
C LEU A 848 -18.99 -6.80 -2.68
N LYS A 849 -18.72 -7.90 -3.41
CA LYS A 849 -19.24 -8.07 -4.79
C LYS A 849 -20.43 -9.04 -4.92
N SER A 850 -21.28 -9.14 -3.90
CA SER A 850 -22.45 -10.01 -3.92
C SER A 850 -23.77 -9.25 -3.82
N SER A 851 -24.77 -9.71 -4.57
CA SER A 851 -26.18 -9.35 -4.34
C SER A 851 -26.75 -9.97 -3.06
N ARG A 852 -26.02 -10.93 -2.46
CA ARG A 852 -26.30 -11.58 -1.18
C ARG A 852 -25.01 -11.61 -0.33
N PRO A 853 -24.78 -10.62 0.54
CA PRO A 853 -23.56 -10.57 1.38
C PRO A 853 -23.51 -11.78 2.34
N SER A 854 -22.32 -12.31 2.59
CA SER A 854 -22.10 -13.41 3.54
C SER A 854 -22.43 -13.00 4.98
N GLY A 855 -22.58 -13.97 5.90
CA GLY A 855 -22.83 -13.68 7.32
C GLY A 855 -21.77 -12.74 7.92
N LEU A 856 -20.50 -13.00 7.65
CA LEU A 856 -19.38 -12.14 8.04
C LEU A 856 -19.48 -10.73 7.42
N ALA A 857 -19.75 -10.63 6.11
CA ALA A 857 -19.92 -9.33 5.44
C ALA A 857 -21.09 -8.54 6.03
N GLN A 858 -22.21 -9.20 6.33
CA GLN A 858 -23.38 -8.59 6.98
C GLN A 858 -23.01 -8.06 8.36
N ALA A 859 -22.37 -8.87 9.20
CA ALA A 859 -21.93 -8.48 10.53
C ALA A 859 -21.02 -7.24 10.51
N ILE A 860 -20.02 -7.20 9.62
CA ILE A 860 -19.13 -6.05 9.45
C ILE A 860 -19.91 -4.81 8.97
N MET A 861 -20.87 -4.97 8.06
CA MET A 861 -21.72 -3.85 7.62
C MET A 861 -22.61 -3.30 8.74
N GLU A 862 -23.20 -4.14 9.60
CA GLU A 862 -24.05 -3.66 10.71
C GLU A 862 -23.24 -2.80 11.70
N VAL A 863 -22.04 -3.26 12.08
CA VAL A 863 -21.09 -2.47 12.88
C VAL A 863 -20.65 -1.21 12.13
N GLY A 864 -20.44 -1.33 10.83
CA GLY A 864 -20.09 -0.21 9.96
C GLY A 864 -21.15 0.88 9.87
N ARG A 865 -22.44 0.52 9.87
CA ARG A 865 -23.56 1.48 9.92
C ARG A 865 -23.55 2.30 11.20
N VAL A 866 -23.27 1.65 12.34
CA VAL A 866 -23.15 2.34 13.63
C VAL A 866 -21.96 3.29 13.62
N ASN A 867 -20.77 2.83 13.21
CA ASN A 867 -19.57 3.68 13.14
C ASN A 867 -19.69 4.83 12.15
N LYS A 868 -20.34 4.60 11.00
CA LYS A 868 -20.67 5.66 10.05
C LYS A 868 -21.61 6.69 10.68
N THR A 869 -22.58 6.26 11.48
CA THR A 869 -23.51 7.18 12.18
C THR A 869 -22.76 7.98 13.25
N LEU A 870 -21.90 7.35 14.05
CA LEU A 870 -21.03 8.05 15.01
C LEU A 870 -20.17 9.11 14.34
N TYR A 871 -19.54 8.75 13.20
CA TYR A 871 -18.79 9.69 12.38
C TYR A 871 -19.64 10.88 11.93
N LEU A 872 -20.83 10.61 11.35
CA LEU A 872 -21.73 11.65 10.86
C LEU A 872 -22.21 12.58 11.98
N LEU A 873 -22.52 12.04 13.16
CA LEU A 873 -22.93 12.81 14.33
C LEU A 873 -21.81 13.77 14.77
N ASN A 874 -20.57 13.30 14.86
CA ASN A 874 -19.42 14.16 15.16
C ASN A 874 -19.19 15.19 14.04
N TYR A 875 -19.36 14.79 12.77
CA TYR A 875 -19.17 15.67 11.62
C TYR A 875 -20.17 16.84 11.61
N ILE A 876 -21.40 16.65 12.07
CA ILE A 876 -22.39 17.75 12.13
C ILE A 876 -22.27 18.58 13.41
N ASP A 877 -21.85 17.97 14.52
CA ASP A 877 -21.75 18.64 15.82
C ASP A 877 -20.49 19.49 15.96
N ASP A 878 -19.37 19.06 15.38
CA ASP A 878 -18.04 19.67 15.57
C ASP A 878 -17.52 20.30 14.26
N GLU A 879 -17.47 21.64 14.22
CA GLU A 879 -16.91 22.39 13.09
C GLU A 879 -15.39 22.21 12.96
N ASP A 880 -14.66 22.19 14.08
CA ASP A 880 -13.20 22.02 14.08
C ASP A 880 -12.82 20.65 13.53
N TYR A 881 -13.60 19.62 13.83
CA TYR A 881 -13.46 18.29 13.23
C TYR A 881 -13.61 18.32 11.71
N ARG A 882 -14.65 18.99 11.18
CA ARG A 882 -14.84 19.16 9.73
C ARG A 882 -13.67 19.92 9.10
N ARG A 883 -13.22 21.00 9.75
CA ARG A 883 -12.12 21.85 9.28
C ARG A 883 -10.79 21.10 9.28
N ARG A 884 -10.55 20.23 10.26
CA ARG A 884 -9.36 19.36 10.32
C ARG A 884 -9.32 18.39 9.14
N ILE A 885 -10.45 17.74 8.81
CA ILE A 885 -10.57 16.85 7.65
C ILE A 885 -10.24 17.61 6.35
N LEU A 886 -10.82 18.79 6.15
CA LEU A 886 -10.57 19.60 4.95
C LEU A 886 -9.10 20.04 4.86
N THR A 887 -8.51 20.47 5.98
CA THR A 887 -7.11 20.92 6.03
C THR A 887 -6.17 19.82 5.59
N GLN A 888 -6.36 18.59 6.09
CA GLN A 888 -5.49 17.47 5.75
C GLN A 888 -5.68 16.98 4.30
N LEU A 889 -6.89 17.08 3.73
CA LEU A 889 -7.12 16.81 2.31
C LEU A 889 -6.42 17.86 1.42
N ASN A 890 -6.52 19.15 1.79
CA ASN A 890 -5.83 20.23 1.09
C ASN A 890 -4.30 20.05 1.09
N ARG A 891 -3.72 19.50 2.18
CA ARG A 891 -2.29 19.13 2.22
C ARG A 891 -1.94 18.07 1.17
N GLY A 892 -2.81 17.07 1.00
CA GLY A 892 -2.69 16.05 -0.04
C GLY A 892 -2.70 16.65 -1.45
N GLU A 893 -3.66 17.52 -1.74
CA GLU A 893 -3.78 18.23 -3.02
C GLU A 893 -2.55 19.11 -3.31
N GLY A 894 -2.09 19.87 -2.32
CA GLY A 894 -0.88 20.69 -2.45
C GLY A 894 0.35 19.84 -2.75
N ARG A 895 0.48 18.67 -2.11
CA ARG A 895 1.57 17.73 -2.41
C ARG A 895 1.50 17.18 -3.83
N HIS A 896 0.30 16.93 -4.37
CA HIS A 896 0.14 16.52 -5.77
C HIS A 896 0.62 17.61 -6.73
N ALA A 897 0.46 18.89 -6.40
CA ALA A 897 0.98 19.99 -7.21
C ALA A 897 2.52 19.93 -7.33
N VAL A 898 3.23 19.70 -6.20
CA VAL A 898 4.69 19.50 -6.20
C VAL A 898 5.08 18.29 -7.05
N ALA A 899 4.38 17.16 -6.88
CA ALA A 899 4.65 15.96 -7.66
C ALA A 899 4.40 16.17 -9.17
N ARG A 900 3.40 16.98 -9.57
CA ARG A 900 3.18 17.35 -10.98
C ARG A 900 4.31 18.22 -11.52
N ALA A 901 4.81 19.17 -10.73
CA ALA A 901 5.94 20.00 -11.12
C ALA A 901 7.19 19.15 -11.38
N ILE A 902 7.45 18.15 -10.53
CA ILE A 902 8.57 17.21 -10.70
C ILE A 902 8.35 16.33 -11.95
N CYS A 903 7.15 15.77 -12.14
CA CYS A 903 6.85 14.84 -13.23
C CYS A 903 6.44 15.55 -14.55
N TYR A 904 7.34 16.36 -15.11
CA TYR A 904 7.08 17.16 -16.32
C TYR A 904 7.38 16.43 -17.64
N GLY A 905 8.30 15.46 -17.63
CA GLY A 905 8.75 14.76 -18.82
C GLY A 905 7.62 14.03 -19.54
N GLN A 906 7.73 13.90 -20.87
CA GLN A 906 6.73 13.24 -21.72
C GLN A 906 5.28 13.75 -21.51
N ARG A 907 5.10 15.04 -21.18
CA ARG A 907 3.79 15.66 -20.88
C ARG A 907 3.11 15.07 -19.65
N GLY A 908 3.87 14.50 -18.71
CA GLY A 908 3.35 13.79 -17.54
C GLY A 908 2.67 12.46 -17.87
N GLU A 909 2.82 11.93 -19.09
CA GLU A 909 2.26 10.64 -19.49
C GLU A 909 3.14 9.48 -19.03
N ILE A 910 2.54 8.48 -18.37
CA ILE A 910 3.27 7.27 -17.94
C ILE A 910 3.27 6.25 -19.08
N ARG A 911 4.47 5.92 -19.60
CA ARG A 911 4.65 5.01 -20.75
C ARG A 911 5.14 3.61 -20.37
N LYS A 912 5.09 3.25 -19.09
CA LYS A 912 5.47 1.92 -18.58
C LYS A 912 4.33 0.93 -18.82
N ARG A 913 4.65 -0.22 -19.42
CA ARG A 913 3.67 -1.26 -19.79
C ARG A 913 3.28 -2.17 -18.63
N TYR A 914 4.25 -2.52 -17.79
CA TYR A 914 4.09 -3.49 -16.70
C TYR A 914 3.94 -2.77 -15.36
N ARG A 915 3.26 -3.43 -14.41
CA ARG A 915 2.92 -2.88 -13.10
C ARG A 915 4.17 -2.49 -12.32
N GLU A 916 5.16 -3.39 -12.23
CA GLU A 916 6.44 -3.13 -11.55
C GLU A 916 7.10 -1.85 -12.07
N GLY A 917 7.18 -1.67 -13.39
CA GLY A 917 7.76 -0.46 -13.97
C GLY A 917 6.96 0.82 -13.70
N GLN A 918 5.65 0.72 -13.48
CA GLN A 918 4.80 1.84 -13.05
C GLN A 918 5.02 2.15 -11.57
N GLU A 919 5.10 1.11 -10.72
CA GLU A 919 5.37 1.22 -9.28
C GLU A 919 6.76 1.80 -9.01
N ASP A 920 7.80 1.35 -9.71
CA ASP A 920 9.15 1.89 -9.57
C ASP A 920 9.19 3.38 -9.95
N GLN A 921 8.52 3.76 -11.04
CA GLN A 921 8.50 5.14 -11.51
C GLN A 921 7.75 6.07 -10.54
N LEU A 922 6.55 5.67 -10.11
CA LEU A 922 5.73 6.47 -9.21
C LEU A 922 6.27 6.43 -7.77
N GLY A 923 6.92 5.35 -7.37
CA GLY A 923 7.68 5.27 -6.12
C GLY A 923 8.88 6.21 -6.11
N ALA A 924 9.63 6.31 -7.21
CA ALA A 924 10.69 7.30 -7.37
C ALA A 924 10.13 8.73 -7.31
N LEU A 925 9.00 9.00 -7.96
CA LEU A 925 8.32 10.29 -7.85
C LEU A 925 7.96 10.63 -6.39
N GLY A 926 7.38 9.68 -5.65
CA GLY A 926 7.05 9.86 -4.24
C GLY A 926 8.28 10.16 -3.37
N LEU A 927 9.37 9.42 -3.58
CA LEU A 927 10.63 9.61 -2.86
C LEU A 927 11.24 10.99 -3.13
N VAL A 928 11.33 11.40 -4.40
CA VAL A 928 11.86 12.73 -4.78
C VAL A 928 10.96 13.85 -4.25
N THR A 929 9.64 13.67 -4.28
CA THR A 929 8.70 14.65 -3.69
C THR A 929 8.87 14.73 -2.17
N ASN A 930 9.24 13.65 -1.48
CA ASN A 930 9.60 13.71 -0.05
C ASN A 930 10.94 14.40 0.18
N ALA A 931 11.94 14.18 -0.66
CA ALA A 931 13.21 14.90 -0.56
C ALA A 931 13.01 16.41 -0.70
N VAL A 932 12.14 16.87 -1.61
CA VAL A 932 11.77 18.29 -1.74
C VAL A 932 11.10 18.83 -0.48
N VAL A 933 10.10 18.11 0.07
CA VAL A 933 9.42 18.51 1.32
C VAL A 933 10.40 18.59 2.48
N LEU A 934 11.29 17.60 2.60
CA LEU A 934 12.30 17.56 3.65
C LEU A 934 13.30 18.71 3.54
N TRP A 935 13.81 18.97 2.33
CA TRP A 935 14.71 20.10 2.09
C TRP A 935 14.03 21.41 2.44
N ASN A 936 12.80 21.64 1.98
CA ASN A 936 12.06 22.85 2.33
C ASN A 936 11.86 22.98 3.84
N THR A 937 11.49 21.91 4.54
CA THR A 937 11.30 21.93 5.99
C THR A 937 12.58 22.31 6.73
N LEU A 938 13.73 21.76 6.32
CA LEU A 938 15.06 22.09 6.88
C LEU A 938 15.39 23.56 6.72
N TYR A 939 15.29 24.10 5.50
CA TYR A 939 15.64 25.48 5.22
C TYR A 939 14.63 26.49 5.78
N MET A 940 13.35 26.12 5.85
CA MET A 940 12.35 26.93 6.55
C MET A 940 12.67 27.01 8.05
N GLN A 941 13.10 25.91 8.67
CA GLN A 941 13.49 25.92 10.07
C GLN A 941 14.74 26.78 10.31
N GLU A 942 15.74 26.74 9.42
CA GLU A 942 16.90 27.62 9.50
C GLU A 942 16.53 29.09 9.28
N ALA A 943 15.65 29.39 8.31
CA ALA A 943 15.13 30.73 8.09
C ALA A 943 14.41 31.27 9.35
N LEU A 944 13.57 30.47 10.00
CA LEU A 944 12.91 30.84 11.25
C LEU A 944 13.92 31.07 12.39
N SER A 945 14.93 30.19 12.53
CA SER A 945 16.02 30.36 13.50
C SER A 945 16.84 31.63 13.25
N TRP A 946 17.09 31.97 11.99
CA TRP A 946 17.76 33.20 11.59
C TRP A 946 16.91 34.43 11.93
N MET A 947 15.61 34.43 11.58
CA MET A 947 14.68 35.52 11.91
C MET A 947 14.63 35.79 13.42
N ARG A 948 14.52 34.73 14.23
CA ARG A 948 14.55 34.83 15.70
C ARG A 948 15.86 35.42 16.23
N ARG A 949 17.01 34.99 15.68
CA ARG A 949 18.34 35.54 16.06
C ARG A 949 18.49 37.02 15.72
N ASN A 950 17.80 37.49 14.68
CA ASN A 950 17.81 38.90 14.25
C ASN A 950 16.70 39.74 14.91
N GLY A 951 15.96 39.17 15.88
CA GLY A 951 14.92 39.89 16.62
C GLY A 951 13.62 40.09 15.84
N GLU A 952 13.39 39.37 14.74
CA GLU A 952 12.12 39.38 14.03
C GLU A 952 11.08 38.54 14.82
N GLU A 953 9.94 39.14 15.19
CA GLU A 953 8.87 38.44 15.91
C GLU A 953 8.15 37.43 14.99
N THR A 954 8.21 36.14 15.35
CA THR A 954 7.46 35.07 14.67
C THR A 954 6.41 34.50 15.62
N GLY A 955 5.13 34.76 15.35
CA GLY A 955 4.02 34.21 16.14
C GLY A 955 3.92 32.69 15.98
N GLY A 956 3.72 31.96 17.09
CA GLY A 956 3.60 30.50 17.08
C GLY A 956 2.42 29.99 16.22
N GLU A 957 1.30 30.70 16.24
CA GLU A 957 0.09 30.38 15.45
C GLU A 957 0.35 30.49 13.94
N ASP A 958 1.14 31.49 13.51
CA ASP A 958 1.50 31.67 12.11
C ASP A 958 2.48 30.60 11.62
N ILE A 959 3.40 30.14 12.47
CA ILE A 959 4.36 29.08 12.14
C ILE A 959 3.64 27.77 11.79
N VAL A 960 2.60 27.41 12.53
CA VAL A 960 1.79 26.19 12.29
C VAL A 960 1.06 26.24 10.93
N ARG A 961 0.83 27.45 10.40
CA ARG A 961 0.17 27.68 9.10
C ARG A 961 1.14 27.74 7.91
N LEU A 962 2.46 27.64 8.14
CA LEU A 962 3.44 27.53 7.06
C LEU A 962 3.32 26.19 6.34
N SER A 963 3.71 26.15 5.06
CA SER A 963 3.67 24.93 4.23
C SER A 963 5.01 24.66 3.55
N PRO A 964 5.55 23.44 3.63
CA PRO A 964 6.81 23.06 2.98
C PRO A 964 6.63 22.70 1.50
N LEU A 965 5.48 23.00 0.90
CA LEU A 965 5.13 22.60 -0.47
C LEU A 965 5.52 23.64 -1.54
N MET A 966 6.27 24.68 -1.17
CA MET A 966 6.77 25.68 -2.12
C MET A 966 7.87 25.09 -3.02
N HIS A 967 7.88 25.44 -4.30
CA HIS A 967 8.85 24.87 -5.25
C HIS A 967 9.35 25.89 -6.30
N GLY A 968 9.09 27.19 -6.12
CA GLY A 968 9.50 28.22 -7.07
C GLY A 968 11.01 28.50 -7.07
N HIS A 969 11.69 28.23 -5.96
CA HIS A 969 13.15 28.35 -5.80
C HIS A 969 13.92 27.09 -6.28
N ILE A 970 13.20 26.05 -6.70
CA ILE A 970 13.79 24.77 -7.11
C ILE A 970 13.80 24.69 -8.63
N ASN A 971 15.00 24.66 -9.22
CA ASN A 971 15.15 24.42 -10.64
C ASN A 971 14.99 22.93 -10.95
N MET A 972 13.91 22.59 -11.65
CA MET A 972 13.59 21.22 -12.08
C MET A 972 13.98 20.95 -13.54
N LEU A 973 14.39 21.97 -14.31
CA LEU A 973 14.50 21.90 -15.76
C LEU A 973 15.92 22.23 -16.26
N GLY A 974 16.38 21.48 -17.27
CA GLY A 974 17.47 21.90 -18.17
C GLY A 974 18.89 21.91 -17.60
N HIS A 975 19.07 21.89 -16.28
CA HIS A 975 20.38 21.87 -15.63
C HIS A 975 20.50 20.61 -14.74
N TYR A 976 21.44 19.72 -15.09
CA TYR A 976 21.66 18.46 -14.37
C TYR A 976 23.12 18.38 -13.90
N THR A 977 23.35 18.83 -12.67
CA THR A 977 24.67 18.94 -12.06
C THR A 977 24.72 18.06 -10.82
N PHE A 978 25.67 17.12 -10.79
CA PHE A 978 25.82 16.15 -9.70
C PHE A 978 27.10 16.44 -8.93
N THR A 979 27.22 17.68 -8.45
CA THR A 979 28.36 18.15 -7.65
C THR A 979 27.82 18.99 -6.52
N LEU A 980 28.39 18.83 -5.33
CA LEU A 980 28.10 19.67 -4.18
C LEU A 980 29.39 20.30 -3.65
N PRO A 981 29.34 21.53 -3.13
CA PRO A 981 30.40 22.09 -2.29
C PRO A 981 30.76 21.15 -1.13
N GLU A 982 32.05 21.10 -0.75
CA GLU A 982 32.53 20.19 0.30
C GLU A 982 31.83 20.42 1.65
N ASP A 983 31.52 21.66 1.99
CA ASP A 983 30.92 22.01 3.28
C ASP A 983 29.48 21.46 3.38
N ILE A 984 28.73 21.51 2.28
CA ILE A 984 27.39 20.91 2.18
C ILE A 984 27.47 19.38 2.24
N LEU A 985 28.48 18.77 1.62
CA LEU A 985 28.73 17.32 1.74
C LEU A 985 29.05 16.89 3.18
N LYS A 986 29.65 17.76 3.98
CA LYS A 986 29.90 17.55 5.42
C LYS A 986 28.67 17.79 6.28
N GLY A 987 27.54 18.21 5.69
CA GLY A 987 26.27 18.40 6.38
C GLY A 987 25.95 19.84 6.75
N GLU A 988 26.76 20.82 6.32
CA GLU A 988 26.43 22.24 6.49
C GLU A 988 25.28 22.68 5.57
N LEU A 989 24.54 23.70 5.98
CA LEU A 989 23.45 24.27 5.19
C LEU A 989 24.01 25.32 4.22
N ARG A 990 23.34 25.48 3.07
CA ARG A 990 23.59 26.62 2.18
C ARG A 990 23.30 27.92 2.94
N GLU A 991 24.04 28.96 2.60
CA GLU A 991 23.72 30.30 3.07
C GLU A 991 22.29 30.68 2.65
N LEU A 992 21.55 31.28 3.59
CA LEU A 992 20.23 31.83 3.29
C LEU A 992 20.37 32.97 2.27
N ASN A 993 19.34 33.17 1.47
CA ASN A 993 19.32 34.23 0.49
C ASN A 993 19.05 35.58 1.16
N PHE A 994 20.10 36.36 1.38
CA PHE A 994 20.02 37.71 1.96
C PHE A 994 19.75 38.81 0.92
N ASN A 995 19.67 38.47 -0.39
CA ASN A 995 19.47 39.44 -1.45
C ASN A 995 17.98 39.77 -1.65
N LEU A 996 17.59 40.99 -1.28
CA LEU A 996 16.22 41.52 -1.30
C LEU A 996 15.66 41.90 -2.69
N ASN A 997 16.40 41.71 -3.80
CA ASN A 997 16.08 42.33 -5.10
C ASN A 997 15.45 41.41 -6.17
N ASN A 998 15.20 40.13 -5.89
CA ASN A 998 14.53 39.25 -6.87
C ASN A 998 13.09 38.96 -6.46
N GLU A 999 12.15 39.74 -7.00
CA GLU A 999 10.75 39.33 -7.09
C GLU A 999 10.67 38.09 -7.99
N LEU A 1000 10.42 36.92 -7.41
CA LEU A 1000 9.98 35.74 -8.17
C LEU A 1000 8.55 35.99 -8.66
N PRO A 1001 8.23 35.82 -9.96
CA PRO A 1001 6.87 35.96 -10.45
C PRO A 1001 5.98 34.87 -9.82
N SER A 1002 4.78 35.32 -9.40
CA SER A 1002 3.75 34.61 -8.62
C SER A 1002 3.33 33.25 -9.15
#